data_AF-A0A2Z3V4J3-F1
#
_entry.id   AF-A0A2Z3V4J3-F1
#
_cell.length_a   1.000
_cell.length_b   1.000
_cell.length_c   1.000
_cell.angle_alpha   90.00
_cell.angle_beta   90.00
_cell.angle_gamma   90.00
#
_symmetry.space_group_name_H-M   'P 1'
#
loop_
_entity.id
_entity.type
_entity.pdbx_description
1 polymer ?
#
loop_
_entity_poly.entity_id
_entity_poly.type
_entity_poly.pdbx_seq_one_letter_code
_entity_poly.pdbx_strand_id
1 'polypeptide(L)'
;MFEPLFIIDMLLTMAAMVASGIAGRHAGRLPGRSGGDPSPVPRRLRRALYVTAALLTARVAVAGLLFTGGWQLAGTRFIVGLPIAVLPLVWAVVEARRLSPAVSSGAAVMAGYTAMAGVMISGYWQFVPPGPHDTFGVLAVSLLLLGGAAGGSRLLARRRGAAPGGTRSLSRAPWPAVAVLAVLALALGSAYQAGAATADTGQAGHTGPMDWGGGPVPGNSSHHGAAGAVGNSVPGDSPYDGVASAASGSVPGDSPHGPARSVDQLTGPRDATPDVRVTLTAARTTLRLASGRQVDAATFNGQSPGPQIRMRQGRLIEVTLVNADIAEGVTVHWHGVDVPNAEDGVPGVTQDAVMPGGRHVYRFVPDRAGTFWYHTHLNSADLVQRGLFGALIVDPADGTGTAPAPPFEQTVFAHLWPGTGTGSGSDNGTGTSEGGTSTSTSNGNGNGNGNGEGGGGERIAAFGTADTPQRQAVPAGRPASLRLINSSEEPQRLMLDGTPFTVTAIDGNTIDRPTSLAGGTDLLLPAGGRIDVAFVMPSATVTLRIDGTETPNNAALAFSPSGTADPADRGQGTLFDPIAYGAPSGVALRDERRFDRTFDLVLDNGFGFFNGGLTYANTINGRLYPAIPTLMVTEGDRVRMRIANRSLMDHPMHLHGHRVLVLSRNGVPATGSPWWTDSLNVAPGETFEVAFTADNPGVWMDHCHNFSHAAEGMIMHLAYTGVTTPYHANHAPE
;
A
#
# COMPACT_ATOMS: atom_id res chain seq x y z
N MET A 1 -13.62 -14.41 12.06
CA MET A 1 -15.01 -14.89 12.25
C MET A 1 -16.08 -14.01 11.60
N PHE A 2 -15.86 -12.70 11.43
CA PHE A 2 -16.89 -11.77 10.90
C PHE A 2 -16.89 -11.60 9.37
N GLU A 3 -15.83 -12.02 8.66
CA GLU A 3 -15.71 -11.90 7.21
C GLU A 3 -16.84 -12.60 6.41
N PRO A 4 -17.29 -13.83 6.77
CA PRO A 4 -18.48 -14.43 6.16
C PRO A 4 -19.75 -13.59 6.41
N LEU A 5 -19.87 -12.93 7.56
CA LEU A 5 -21.02 -12.09 7.90
C LEU A 5 -21.06 -10.81 7.05
N PHE A 6 -19.90 -10.23 6.73
CA PHE A 6 -19.82 -9.11 5.79
C PHE A 6 -20.24 -9.51 4.38
N ILE A 7 -19.77 -10.66 3.88
CA ILE A 7 -20.15 -11.19 2.57
C ILE A 7 -21.66 -11.50 2.54
N ILE A 8 -22.20 -12.10 3.61
CA ILE A 8 -23.64 -12.36 3.74
C ILE A 8 -24.43 -11.04 3.74
N ASP A 9 -24.01 -10.02 4.50
CA ASP A 9 -24.67 -8.70 4.50
C ASP A 9 -24.62 -8.04 3.11
N MET A 10 -23.52 -8.19 2.38
CA MET A 10 -23.38 -7.70 1.00
C MET A 10 -24.35 -8.41 0.04
N LEU A 11 -24.39 -9.74 0.08
CA LEU A 11 -25.29 -10.54 -0.77
C LEU A 11 -26.76 -10.26 -0.45
N LEU A 12 -27.11 -10.12 0.83
CA LEU A 12 -28.46 -9.74 1.25
C LEU A 12 -28.85 -8.34 0.77
N THR A 13 -27.88 -7.43 0.67
CA THR A 13 -28.10 -6.06 0.18
C THR A 13 -28.34 -6.03 -1.32
N MET A 14 -27.51 -6.73 -2.09
CA MET A 14 -27.72 -6.89 -3.52
C MET A 14 -29.07 -7.55 -3.82
N ALA A 15 -29.43 -8.59 -3.07
CA ALA A 15 -30.75 -9.22 -3.19
C ALA A 15 -31.90 -8.26 -2.85
N ALA A 16 -31.75 -7.43 -1.80
CA ALA A 16 -32.75 -6.43 -1.42
C ALA A 16 -32.90 -5.32 -2.49
N MET A 17 -31.80 -4.90 -3.11
CA MET A 17 -31.82 -3.94 -4.23
C MET A 17 -32.59 -4.51 -5.42
N VAL A 18 -32.36 -5.78 -5.78
CA VAL A 18 -33.11 -6.44 -6.87
C VAL A 18 -34.59 -6.59 -6.52
N ALA A 19 -34.92 -7.07 -5.31
CA ALA A 19 -36.30 -7.26 -4.86
C ALA A 19 -37.08 -5.93 -4.80
N SER A 20 -36.45 -4.87 -4.29
CA SER A 20 -37.05 -3.53 -4.21
C SER A 20 -37.18 -2.87 -5.59
N GLY A 21 -36.25 -3.11 -6.51
CA GLY A 21 -36.38 -2.73 -7.92
C GLY A 21 -37.56 -3.40 -8.62
N ILE A 22 -37.80 -4.68 -8.35
CA ILE A 22 -38.98 -5.42 -8.83
C ILE A 22 -40.28 -4.84 -8.22
N ALA A 23 -40.26 -4.50 -6.93
CA ALA A 23 -41.39 -3.84 -6.27
C ALA A 23 -41.70 -2.48 -6.91
N GLY A 24 -40.69 -1.62 -7.12
CA GLY A 24 -40.82 -0.34 -7.79
C GLY A 24 -41.34 -0.47 -9.23
N ARG A 25 -40.88 -1.48 -9.98
CA ARG A 25 -41.38 -1.76 -11.34
C ARG A 25 -42.84 -2.21 -11.34
N HIS A 26 -43.27 -3.02 -10.38
CA HIS A 26 -44.67 -3.44 -10.25
C HIS A 26 -45.58 -2.31 -9.78
N ALA A 27 -45.11 -1.49 -8.85
CA ALA A 27 -45.76 -0.26 -8.44
C ALA A 27 -45.97 0.66 -9.65
N GLY A 28 -44.92 0.92 -10.43
CA GLY A 28 -45.01 1.75 -11.63
C GLY A 28 -46.03 1.28 -12.66
N ARG A 29 -46.34 -0.02 -12.77
CA ARG A 29 -47.30 -0.56 -13.74
C ARG A 29 -48.77 -0.46 -13.30
N LEU A 30 -49.05 0.10 -12.12
CA LEU A 30 -50.42 0.30 -11.65
C LEU A 30 -51.12 1.39 -12.46
N PRO A 31 -52.34 1.15 -12.98
CA PRO A 31 -53.10 2.18 -13.70
C PRO A 31 -53.49 3.32 -12.74
N GLY A 32 -53.15 4.55 -13.12
CA GLY A 32 -53.70 5.75 -12.48
C GLY A 32 -55.13 5.95 -12.96
N ARG A 33 -56.14 5.50 -12.20
CA ARG A 33 -57.56 5.74 -12.50
C ARG A 33 -58.09 6.84 -11.59
N SER A 34 -58.59 7.92 -12.18
CA SER A 34 -59.40 8.94 -11.52
C SER A 34 -60.86 8.47 -11.52
N GLY A 35 -61.29 7.80 -10.46
CA GLY A 35 -62.68 7.42 -10.30
C GLY A 35 -62.89 6.13 -9.51
N GLY A 36 -63.15 6.30 -8.22
CA GLY A 36 -64.13 5.56 -7.41
C GLY A 36 -64.01 4.05 -7.19
N ASP A 37 -63.52 3.26 -8.14
CA ASP A 37 -63.60 1.80 -8.01
C ASP A 37 -62.28 1.17 -7.54
N PRO A 38 -62.27 0.52 -6.37
CA PRO A 38 -61.08 -0.06 -5.78
C PRO A 38 -60.63 -1.32 -6.47
N SER A 39 -59.38 -1.36 -6.91
CA SER A 39 -58.73 -2.64 -7.20
C SER A 39 -57.74 -2.98 -6.09
N PRO A 40 -57.73 -4.23 -5.59
CA PRO A 40 -56.80 -4.64 -4.55
C PRO A 40 -55.35 -4.52 -5.06
N VAL A 41 -54.43 -4.11 -4.18
CA VAL A 41 -52.99 -4.06 -4.47
C VAL A 41 -52.56 -5.38 -5.12
N PRO A 42 -51.88 -5.35 -6.29
CA PRO A 42 -51.51 -6.56 -7.01
C PRO A 42 -50.73 -7.50 -6.10
N ARG A 43 -51.13 -8.77 -6.08
CA ARG A 43 -50.47 -9.81 -5.28
C ARG A 43 -48.94 -9.83 -5.50
N ARG A 44 -48.48 -9.46 -6.70
CA ARG A 44 -47.05 -9.38 -7.07
C ARG A 44 -46.30 -8.25 -6.37
N LEU A 45 -46.88 -7.04 -6.28
CA LEU A 45 -46.28 -5.92 -5.55
C LEU A 45 -46.16 -6.24 -4.05
N ARG A 46 -47.24 -6.77 -3.47
CA ARG A 46 -47.26 -7.17 -2.06
C ARG A 46 -46.23 -8.24 -1.74
N ARG A 47 -46.07 -9.25 -2.62
CA ARG A 47 -45.02 -10.27 -2.48
C ARG A 47 -43.62 -9.66 -2.55
N ALA A 48 -43.33 -8.78 -3.50
CA ALA A 48 -42.02 -8.15 -3.63
C ALA A 48 -41.65 -7.31 -2.40
N LEU A 49 -42.61 -6.56 -1.84
CA LEU A 49 -42.41 -5.81 -0.59
C LEU A 49 -42.14 -6.74 0.61
N TYR A 50 -42.84 -7.87 0.71
CA TYR A 50 -42.59 -8.85 1.77
C TYR A 50 -41.24 -9.56 1.63
N VAL A 51 -40.81 -9.88 0.40
CA VAL A 51 -39.47 -10.43 0.15
C VAL A 51 -38.40 -9.41 0.54
N THR A 52 -38.57 -8.14 0.16
CA THR A 52 -37.65 -7.06 0.55
C THR A 52 -37.59 -6.93 2.08
N ALA A 53 -38.74 -7.03 2.76
CA ALA A 53 -38.79 -6.97 4.22
C ALA A 53 -38.07 -8.15 4.88
N ALA A 54 -38.25 -9.37 4.36
CA ALA A 54 -37.54 -10.54 4.87
C ALA A 54 -36.01 -10.41 4.70
N LEU A 55 -35.55 -9.88 3.58
CA LEU A 55 -34.12 -9.64 3.32
C LEU A 55 -33.55 -8.57 4.27
N LEU A 56 -34.25 -7.46 4.49
CA LEU A 56 -33.81 -6.45 5.46
C LEU A 56 -33.85 -6.98 6.90
N THR A 57 -34.81 -7.84 7.27
CA THR A 57 -34.81 -8.51 8.57
C THR A 57 -33.58 -9.41 8.74
N ALA A 58 -33.20 -10.16 7.70
CA ALA A 58 -31.98 -10.94 7.72
C ALA A 58 -30.75 -10.04 7.87
N ARG A 59 -30.72 -8.87 7.24
CA ARG A 59 -29.66 -7.87 7.44
C ARG A 59 -29.60 -7.30 8.86
N VAL A 60 -30.75 -7.07 9.51
CA VAL A 60 -30.78 -6.68 10.93
C VAL A 60 -30.16 -7.78 11.80
N ALA A 61 -30.49 -9.05 11.52
CA ALA A 61 -29.90 -10.18 12.25
C ALA A 61 -28.37 -10.25 12.03
N VAL A 62 -27.90 -10.06 10.80
CA VAL A 62 -26.46 -10.03 10.49
C VAL A 62 -25.77 -8.82 11.14
N ALA A 63 -26.39 -7.64 11.14
CA ALA A 63 -25.87 -6.46 11.84
C ALA A 63 -25.80 -6.69 13.36
N GLY A 64 -26.77 -7.40 13.94
CA GLY A 64 -26.75 -7.84 15.33
C GLY A 64 -25.61 -8.83 15.62
N LEU A 65 -25.35 -9.76 14.70
CA LEU A 65 -24.19 -10.66 14.78
C LEU A 65 -22.86 -9.92 14.58
N LEU A 66 -22.81 -8.88 13.74
CA LEU A 66 -21.63 -8.04 13.59
C LEU A 66 -21.38 -7.17 14.82
N PHE A 67 -22.45 -6.74 15.52
CA PHE A 67 -22.35 -5.97 16.76
C PHE A 67 -21.71 -6.76 17.90
N THR A 68 -21.79 -8.10 17.91
CA THR A 68 -21.06 -8.92 18.88
C THR A 68 -19.54 -8.83 18.71
N GLY A 69 -19.06 -8.37 17.54
CA GLY A 69 -17.67 -8.03 17.28
C GLY A 69 -17.29 -6.58 17.59
N GLY A 70 -18.21 -5.76 18.10
CA GLY A 70 -17.97 -4.38 18.52
C GLY A 70 -18.68 -3.31 17.67
N TRP A 71 -18.86 -2.12 18.26
CA TRP A 71 -19.59 -1.00 17.63
C TRP A 71 -18.98 -0.52 16.32
N GLN A 72 -17.66 -0.60 16.17
CA GLN A 72 -16.95 -0.22 14.94
C GLN A 72 -17.40 -1.04 13.72
N LEU A 73 -17.82 -2.31 13.91
CA LEU A 73 -18.24 -3.19 12.82
C LEU A 73 -19.72 -3.03 12.43
N ALA A 74 -20.53 -2.46 13.33
CA ALA A 74 -21.99 -2.40 13.16
C ALA A 74 -22.58 -0.97 13.19
N GLY A 75 -21.84 0.03 13.67
CA GLY A 75 -22.34 1.38 13.92
C GLY A 75 -22.90 2.06 12.68
N THR A 76 -22.20 2.00 11.55
CA THR A 76 -22.67 2.54 10.27
C THR A 76 -23.93 1.84 9.74
N ARG A 77 -24.07 0.53 10.01
CA ARG A 77 -25.28 -0.24 9.67
C ARG A 77 -26.47 0.19 10.51
N PHE A 78 -26.28 0.43 11.80
CA PHE A 78 -27.37 0.84 12.70
C PHE A 78 -27.74 2.31 12.59
N ILE A 79 -26.78 3.19 12.32
CA ILE A 79 -27.04 4.64 12.23
C ILE A 79 -27.52 5.03 10.84
N VAL A 80 -26.96 4.46 9.77
CA VAL A 80 -27.18 4.93 8.39
C VAL A 80 -27.89 3.85 7.56
N GLY A 81 -27.25 2.70 7.38
CA GLY A 81 -27.72 1.68 6.43
C GLY A 81 -29.14 1.17 6.70
N LEU A 82 -29.40 0.66 7.91
CA LEU A 82 -30.68 0.08 8.29
C LEU A 82 -31.80 1.12 8.41
N PRO A 83 -31.64 2.30 9.05
CA PRO A 83 -32.71 3.29 9.14
C PRO A 83 -33.20 3.77 7.77
N ILE A 84 -32.29 4.04 6.84
CA ILE A 84 -32.59 4.53 5.49
C ILE A 84 -33.32 3.47 4.65
N ALA A 85 -33.01 2.17 4.87
CA ALA A 85 -33.68 1.08 4.16
C ALA A 85 -35.01 0.66 4.80
N VAL A 86 -35.07 0.56 6.14
CA VAL A 86 -36.19 -0.02 6.89
C VAL A 86 -37.35 0.96 7.04
N LEU A 87 -37.10 2.24 7.36
CA LEU A 87 -38.18 3.20 7.61
C LEU A 87 -39.08 3.41 6.38
N PRO A 88 -38.54 3.62 5.15
CA PRO A 88 -39.37 3.75 3.96
C PRO A 88 -40.11 2.46 3.61
N LEU A 89 -39.50 1.29 3.87
CA LEU A 89 -40.13 0.00 3.63
C LEU A 89 -41.29 -0.27 4.59
N VAL A 90 -41.12 0.02 5.88
CA VAL A 90 -42.19 -0.09 6.89
C VAL A 90 -43.35 0.81 6.51
N TRP A 91 -43.08 2.05 6.11
CA TRP A 91 -44.11 2.94 5.60
C TRP A 91 -44.81 2.33 4.38
N ALA A 92 -44.06 1.76 3.44
CA ALA A 92 -44.62 1.14 2.25
C ALA A 92 -45.49 -0.09 2.54
N VAL A 93 -45.09 -0.93 3.49
CA VAL A 93 -45.85 -2.11 3.91
C VAL A 93 -47.10 -1.71 4.68
N VAL A 94 -47.01 -0.71 5.56
CA VAL A 94 -48.16 -0.18 6.31
C VAL A 94 -49.17 0.46 5.35
N GLU A 95 -48.71 1.27 4.39
CA GLU A 95 -49.58 1.86 3.38
C GLU A 95 -50.22 0.78 2.49
N ALA A 96 -49.44 -0.23 2.08
CA ALA A 96 -49.94 -1.39 1.33
C ALA A 96 -51.02 -2.19 2.10
N ARG A 97 -51.04 -2.12 3.44
CA ARG A 97 -52.02 -2.76 4.33
C ARG A 97 -53.22 -1.87 4.67
N ARG A 98 -53.02 -0.54 4.76
CA ARG A 98 -54.04 0.47 5.11
C ARG A 98 -54.94 0.87 3.94
N LEU A 99 -54.60 0.48 2.72
CA LEU A 99 -55.45 0.66 1.54
C LEU A 99 -56.73 -0.16 1.70
N SER A 100 -57.70 0.40 2.42
CA SER A 100 -59.10 0.14 2.16
C SER A 100 -59.41 0.58 0.73
N PRO A 101 -60.46 0.04 0.13
CA PRO A 101 -60.86 0.35 -1.23
C PRO A 101 -60.87 1.86 -1.64
N ALA A 102 -60.97 2.79 -0.69
CA ALA A 102 -61.11 4.22 -0.95
C ALA A 102 -59.80 5.02 -1.13
N VAL A 103 -58.60 4.45 -0.99
CA VAL A 103 -57.33 5.21 -1.09
C VAL A 103 -56.66 5.03 -2.45
N SER A 104 -56.29 6.15 -3.09
CA SER A 104 -55.77 6.23 -4.46
C SER A 104 -54.52 5.36 -4.68
N SER A 105 -54.46 4.65 -5.82
CA SER A 105 -53.33 3.84 -6.28
C SER A 105 -51.99 4.61 -6.26
N GLY A 106 -52.01 5.94 -6.30
CA GLY A 106 -50.82 6.80 -6.19
C GLY A 106 -50.06 6.69 -4.87
N ALA A 107 -50.74 6.52 -3.72
CA ALA A 107 -50.06 6.44 -2.41
C ALA A 107 -49.21 5.16 -2.29
N ALA A 108 -49.77 4.03 -2.75
CA ALA A 108 -49.08 2.74 -2.79
C ALA A 108 -47.86 2.74 -3.73
N VAL A 109 -48.01 3.41 -4.88
CA VAL A 109 -46.92 3.58 -5.84
C VAL A 109 -45.78 4.38 -5.23
N MET A 110 -46.12 5.45 -4.50
CA MET A 110 -45.11 6.29 -3.88
C MET A 110 -44.38 5.65 -2.71
N ALA A 111 -45.11 4.92 -1.90
CA ALA A 111 -44.56 4.04 -0.87
C ALA A 111 -43.52 3.07 -1.47
N GLY A 112 -43.87 2.37 -2.56
CA GLY A 112 -42.98 1.41 -3.21
C GLY A 112 -41.69 2.03 -3.77
N TYR A 113 -41.76 3.21 -4.39
CA TYR A 113 -40.56 3.90 -4.89
C TYR A 113 -39.67 4.45 -3.80
N THR A 114 -40.24 4.96 -2.71
CA THR A 114 -39.47 5.48 -1.58
C THR A 114 -38.73 4.33 -0.86
N ALA A 115 -39.37 3.17 -0.74
CA ALA A 115 -38.73 1.94 -0.26
C ALA A 115 -37.57 1.50 -1.15
N MET A 116 -37.74 1.52 -2.47
CA MET A 116 -36.67 1.22 -3.42
C MET A 116 -35.49 2.21 -3.28
N ALA A 117 -35.76 3.51 -3.23
CA ALA A 117 -34.73 4.53 -3.06
C ALA A 117 -33.94 4.34 -1.76
N GLY A 118 -34.63 4.06 -0.65
CA GLY A 118 -33.99 3.79 0.65
C GLY A 118 -33.06 2.59 0.62
N VAL A 119 -33.46 1.50 -0.03
CA VAL A 119 -32.61 0.30 -0.17
C VAL A 119 -31.40 0.56 -1.09
N MET A 120 -31.57 1.32 -2.18
CA MET A 120 -30.47 1.67 -3.08
C MET A 120 -29.45 2.61 -2.40
N ILE A 121 -29.91 3.60 -1.65
CA ILE A 121 -29.05 4.52 -0.89
C ILE A 121 -28.33 3.76 0.25
N SER A 122 -29.04 2.85 0.94
CA SER A 122 -28.41 1.96 1.92
C SER A 122 -27.34 1.06 1.30
N GLY A 123 -27.57 0.55 0.08
CA GLY A 123 -26.57 -0.20 -0.66
C GLY A 123 -25.34 0.65 -0.99
N TYR A 124 -25.54 1.88 -1.47
CA TYR A 124 -24.44 2.81 -1.74
C TYR A 124 -23.58 3.05 -0.50
N TRP A 125 -24.17 3.39 0.65
CA TRP A 125 -23.43 3.62 1.90
C TRP A 125 -22.79 2.35 2.49
N GLN A 126 -23.15 1.16 2.00
CA GLN A 126 -22.43 -0.06 2.35
C GLN A 126 -21.16 -0.26 1.54
N PHE A 127 -21.13 0.22 0.29
CA PHE A 127 -19.94 0.21 -0.56
C PHE A 127 -19.04 1.44 -0.33
N VAL A 128 -19.62 2.55 0.14
CA VAL A 128 -18.95 3.82 0.42
C VAL A 128 -19.34 4.28 1.84
N PRO A 129 -18.83 3.66 2.92
CA PRO A 129 -19.25 4.00 4.27
C PRO A 129 -18.82 5.43 4.65
N PRO A 130 -19.68 6.21 5.34
CA PRO A 130 -19.31 7.55 5.78
C PRO A 130 -18.30 7.48 6.94
N GLY A 131 -17.45 8.50 7.04
CA GLY A 131 -16.53 8.65 8.18
C GLY A 131 -17.30 8.83 9.51
N PRO A 132 -16.64 8.60 10.67
CA PRO A 132 -17.29 8.70 11.99
C PRO A 132 -17.92 10.07 12.26
N HIS A 133 -17.29 11.14 11.76
CA HIS A 133 -17.74 12.53 11.93
C HIS A 133 -18.87 12.91 10.97
N ASP A 134 -18.98 12.24 9.82
CA ASP A 134 -19.97 12.54 8.78
C ASP A 134 -21.23 11.68 8.88
N THR A 135 -21.19 10.63 9.72
CA THR A 135 -22.23 9.59 9.81
C THR A 135 -23.63 10.19 10.04
N PHE A 136 -23.77 11.17 10.94
CA PHE A 136 -25.05 11.82 11.21
C PHE A 136 -25.47 12.83 10.12
N GLY A 137 -24.51 13.53 9.51
CA GLY A 137 -24.77 14.43 8.39
C GLY A 137 -25.27 13.65 7.16
N VAL A 138 -24.65 12.52 6.87
CA VAL A 138 -25.03 11.60 5.79
C VAL A 138 -26.41 11.00 6.01
N LEU A 139 -26.73 10.60 7.24
CA LEU A 139 -28.09 10.16 7.60
C LEU A 139 -29.10 11.29 7.34
N ALA A 140 -28.82 12.52 7.81
CA ALA A 140 -29.71 13.66 7.65
C ALA A 140 -29.96 13.99 6.18
N VAL A 141 -28.91 14.07 5.35
CA VAL A 141 -29.02 14.31 3.90
C VAL A 141 -29.82 13.19 3.21
N SER A 142 -29.53 11.94 3.55
CA SER A 142 -30.25 10.78 2.97
C SER A 142 -31.74 10.80 3.34
N LEU A 143 -32.09 11.15 4.58
CA LEU A 143 -33.48 11.31 5.02
C LEU A 143 -34.15 12.52 4.36
N LEU A 144 -33.44 13.63 4.14
CA LEU A 144 -33.94 14.78 3.40
C LEU A 144 -34.23 14.44 1.93
N LEU A 145 -33.36 13.69 1.27
CA LEU A 145 -33.57 13.21 -0.10
C LEU A 145 -34.79 12.28 -0.19
N LEU A 146 -34.93 11.35 0.75
CA LEU A 146 -36.11 10.48 0.85
C LEU A 146 -37.40 11.28 1.13
N GLY A 147 -37.32 12.27 2.01
CA GLY A 147 -38.43 13.18 2.33
C GLY A 147 -38.84 14.04 1.13
N GLY A 148 -37.87 14.57 0.39
CA GLY A 148 -38.07 15.32 -0.85
C GLY A 148 -38.69 14.46 -1.94
N ALA A 149 -38.22 13.22 -2.11
CA ALA A 149 -38.80 12.25 -3.04
C ALA A 149 -40.26 11.92 -2.68
N ALA A 150 -40.56 11.70 -1.40
CA ALA A 150 -41.93 11.45 -0.94
C ALA A 150 -42.84 12.69 -1.08
N GLY A 151 -42.34 13.88 -0.75
CA GLY A 151 -43.08 15.15 -0.78
C GLY A 151 -43.34 15.68 -2.19
N GLY A 152 -42.32 15.74 -3.04
CA GLY A 152 -42.44 16.16 -4.44
C GLY A 152 -43.40 15.27 -5.22
N SER A 153 -43.43 13.99 -4.88
CA SER A 153 -44.34 13.05 -5.52
C SER A 153 -45.80 13.17 -5.06
N ARG A 154 -46.05 13.51 -3.79
CA ARG A 154 -47.40 13.90 -3.33
C ARG A 154 -47.89 15.16 -4.03
N LEU A 155 -47.01 16.14 -4.27
CA LEU A 155 -47.33 17.38 -4.97
C LEU A 155 -47.65 17.13 -6.46
N LEU A 156 -46.86 16.29 -7.13
CA LEU A 156 -47.08 15.87 -8.52
C LEU A 156 -48.38 15.07 -8.69
N ALA A 157 -48.70 14.20 -7.75
CA ALA A 157 -49.97 13.46 -7.73
C ALA A 157 -51.17 14.40 -7.56
N ARG A 158 -51.07 15.42 -6.68
CA ARG A 158 -52.11 16.44 -6.47
C ARG A 158 -52.31 17.36 -7.69
N ARG A 159 -51.23 17.84 -8.31
CA ARG A 159 -51.31 18.74 -9.48
C ARG A 159 -51.88 18.06 -10.73
N ARG A 160 -51.63 16.76 -10.93
CA ARG A 160 -52.13 16.00 -12.09
C ARG A 160 -53.54 15.44 -11.90
N GLY A 161 -54.02 15.33 -10.66
CA GLY A 161 -55.42 15.02 -10.34
C GLY A 161 -56.42 16.15 -10.64
N ALA A 162 -55.93 17.36 -10.96
CA ALA A 162 -56.75 18.53 -11.25
C ALA A 162 -56.99 18.79 -12.76
N ALA A 163 -56.43 17.97 -13.67
CA ALA A 163 -56.62 18.12 -15.11
C ALA A 163 -57.72 17.16 -15.63
N PRO A 164 -58.82 17.65 -16.22
CA PRO A 164 -59.86 16.78 -16.77
C PRO A 164 -59.32 16.03 -18.00
N GLY A 165 -59.39 14.69 -18.00
CA GLY A 165 -59.20 13.86 -19.21
C GLY A 165 -57.80 13.29 -19.47
N GLY A 166 -56.81 13.49 -18.59
CA GLY A 166 -55.44 12.99 -18.82
C GLY A 166 -55.18 11.58 -18.30
N THR A 167 -55.61 10.52 -19.01
CA THR A 167 -55.14 9.13 -18.77
C THR A 167 -53.72 8.93 -19.29
N ARG A 168 -52.74 9.62 -18.71
CA ARG A 168 -51.32 9.27 -18.87
C ARG A 168 -50.72 8.93 -17.52
N SER A 169 -50.63 7.63 -17.23
CA SER A 169 -49.25 7.15 -17.26
C SER A 169 -48.35 7.52 -16.08
N LEU A 170 -48.77 7.43 -14.80
CA LEU A 170 -47.81 7.48 -13.67
C LEU A 170 -46.64 6.47 -13.89
N SER A 171 -46.83 5.47 -14.75
CA SER A 171 -45.85 4.46 -15.19
C SER A 171 -44.73 4.91 -16.13
N ARG A 172 -44.68 6.16 -16.60
CA ARG A 172 -43.66 6.63 -17.58
C ARG A 172 -42.71 7.72 -17.08
N ALA A 173 -42.86 8.22 -15.86
CA ALA A 173 -41.82 9.07 -15.28
C ALA A 173 -40.58 8.21 -14.98
N PRO A 174 -39.37 8.63 -15.36
CA PRO A 174 -38.16 7.83 -15.19
C PRO A 174 -37.71 7.94 -13.73
N TRP A 175 -38.50 7.41 -12.80
CA TRP A 175 -38.14 7.32 -11.38
C TRP A 175 -36.89 6.46 -11.11
N PRO A 176 -36.54 5.45 -11.94
CA PRO A 176 -35.20 4.87 -11.92
C PRO A 176 -34.11 5.91 -12.21
N ALA A 177 -34.36 6.86 -13.11
CA ALA A 177 -33.43 7.96 -13.37
C ALA A 177 -33.36 8.93 -12.20
N VAL A 178 -34.44 9.17 -11.44
CA VAL A 178 -34.36 9.99 -10.21
C VAL A 178 -33.55 9.30 -9.12
N ALA A 179 -33.69 7.98 -8.95
CA ALA A 179 -32.86 7.21 -8.02
C ALA A 179 -31.39 7.17 -8.46
N VAL A 180 -31.13 6.99 -9.76
CA VAL A 180 -29.79 7.05 -10.36
C VAL A 180 -29.20 8.46 -10.27
N LEU A 181 -29.99 9.51 -10.49
CA LEU A 181 -29.59 10.91 -10.33
C LEU A 181 -29.33 11.28 -8.87
N ALA A 182 -30.05 10.69 -7.92
CA ALA A 182 -29.78 10.87 -6.49
C ALA A 182 -28.47 10.19 -6.08
N VAL A 183 -28.19 8.98 -6.60
CA VAL A 183 -26.90 8.29 -6.39
C VAL A 183 -25.76 9.03 -7.08
N LEU A 184 -25.97 9.53 -8.31
CA LEU A 184 -24.99 10.35 -9.03
C LEU A 184 -24.73 11.69 -8.35
N ALA A 185 -25.78 12.37 -7.85
CA ALA A 185 -25.62 13.62 -7.12
C ALA A 185 -24.91 13.42 -5.77
N LEU A 186 -25.14 12.29 -5.09
CA LEU A 186 -24.38 11.89 -3.91
C LEU A 186 -22.93 11.57 -4.27
N ALA A 187 -22.67 10.83 -5.35
CA ALA A 187 -21.33 10.53 -5.83
C ALA A 187 -20.55 11.80 -6.24
N LEU A 188 -21.19 12.73 -6.96
CA LEU A 188 -20.61 14.04 -7.30
C LEU A 188 -20.41 14.92 -6.06
N GLY A 189 -21.30 14.86 -5.06
CA GLY A 189 -21.15 15.57 -3.80
C GLY A 189 -19.98 15.05 -2.96
N SER A 190 -19.81 13.74 -2.89
CA SER A 190 -18.66 13.10 -2.23
C SER A 190 -17.35 13.44 -2.95
N ALA A 191 -17.35 13.42 -4.29
CA ALA A 191 -16.19 13.83 -5.09
C ALA A 191 -15.88 15.33 -4.96
N TYR A 192 -16.90 16.20 -4.87
CA TYR A 192 -16.75 17.63 -4.66
C TYR A 192 -16.22 17.97 -3.26
N GLN A 193 -16.69 17.29 -2.20
CA GLN A 193 -16.16 17.45 -0.84
C GLN A 193 -14.70 16.99 -0.75
N ALA A 194 -14.36 15.86 -1.38
CA ALA A 194 -12.97 15.41 -1.49
C ALA A 194 -12.09 16.41 -2.27
N GLY A 195 -12.62 17.00 -3.36
CA GLY A 195 -11.92 18.02 -4.16
C GLY A 195 -11.88 19.43 -3.55
N ALA A 196 -12.82 19.77 -2.66
CA ALA A 196 -12.84 21.05 -1.96
C ALA A 196 -11.93 21.03 -0.72
N ALA A 197 -11.81 19.88 -0.05
CA ALA A 197 -10.85 19.66 1.04
C ALA A 197 -9.38 19.73 0.55
N THR A 198 -9.12 19.36 -0.71
CA THR A 198 -7.79 19.52 -1.33
C THR A 198 -7.52 20.93 -1.86
N ALA A 199 -8.57 21.75 -2.07
CA ALA A 199 -8.42 23.13 -2.55
C ALA A 199 -8.27 24.17 -1.42
N ASP A 200 -8.77 23.89 -0.21
CA ASP A 200 -8.79 24.85 0.91
C ASP A 200 -7.73 24.55 2.01
N THR A 201 -6.90 23.52 1.83
CA THR A 201 -5.81 23.16 2.77
C THR A 201 -4.47 23.81 2.46
N GLY A 202 -4.46 24.83 1.59
CA GLY A 202 -3.27 25.65 1.32
C GLY A 202 -2.76 26.46 2.52
N GLN A 203 -3.47 26.51 3.66
CA GLN A 203 -3.00 27.17 4.86
C GLN A 203 -3.75 26.67 6.11
N ALA A 204 -2.98 26.26 7.13
CA ALA A 204 -3.40 26.04 8.52
C ALA A 204 -4.21 24.77 8.85
N GLY A 205 -3.49 23.67 9.09
CA GLY A 205 -3.93 22.58 9.97
C GLY A 205 -2.78 22.17 10.87
N HIS A 206 -2.72 22.71 12.09
CA HIS A 206 -1.78 22.27 13.12
C HIS A 206 -2.12 20.84 13.54
N THR A 207 -1.37 19.84 13.06
CA THR A 207 -1.25 18.55 13.74
C THR A 207 -0.25 18.74 14.88
N GLY A 208 -0.66 18.40 16.11
CA GLY A 208 0.26 18.37 17.25
C GLY A 208 1.34 17.30 17.04
N PRO A 209 2.43 17.30 17.84
CA PRO A 209 3.45 16.27 17.78
C PRO A 209 2.80 14.88 17.84
N MET A 210 3.10 14.00 16.88
CA MET A 210 2.78 12.58 17.04
C MET A 210 3.62 12.04 18.20
N ASP A 211 2.94 11.60 19.26
CA ASP A 211 3.58 10.99 20.42
C ASP A 211 3.98 9.56 20.07
N TRP A 212 5.27 9.35 19.85
CA TRP A 212 5.88 8.04 19.58
C TRP A 212 6.10 7.20 20.84
N GLY A 213 5.41 7.52 21.95
CA GLY A 213 5.43 6.76 23.20
C GLY A 213 6.57 7.16 24.14
N GLY A 214 6.93 8.45 24.17
CA GLY A 214 8.15 8.94 24.81
C GLY A 214 7.97 10.05 25.85
N GLY A 215 7.08 9.92 26.84
CA GLY A 215 7.05 10.85 27.99
C GLY A 215 5.82 10.76 28.91
N PRO A 216 5.90 11.20 30.19
CA PRO A 216 4.89 10.95 31.20
C PRO A 216 3.64 11.83 31.00
N VAL A 217 2.49 11.28 31.43
CA VAL A 217 1.15 11.89 31.47
C VAL A 217 1.19 13.38 31.86
N PRO A 218 0.48 14.29 31.18
CA PRO A 218 0.42 15.69 31.58
C PRO A 218 -0.30 15.82 32.93
N GLY A 219 0.48 16.04 33.98
CA GLY A 219 -0.01 16.49 35.28
C GLY A 219 -0.29 17.99 35.28
N ASN A 220 -1.58 18.32 35.38
CA ASN A 220 -2.13 19.50 36.05
C ASN A 220 -1.84 20.89 35.44
N SER A 221 -2.71 21.34 34.53
CA SER A 221 -3.06 22.75 34.42
C SER A 221 -4.21 23.06 35.38
N SER A 222 -3.97 24.02 36.27
CA SER A 222 -4.93 24.51 37.25
C SER A 222 -5.89 25.54 36.62
N HIS A 223 -7.16 25.42 37.01
CA HIS A 223 -8.22 26.45 37.07
C HIS A 223 -8.83 27.02 35.77
N HIS A 224 -10.05 26.57 35.46
CA HIS A 224 -11.36 27.27 35.49
C HIS A 224 -12.38 26.28 34.87
N GLY A 225 -13.34 25.66 35.56
CA GLY A 225 -14.45 26.20 36.34
C GLY A 225 -15.78 25.95 35.61
N ALA A 226 -16.65 25.08 36.17
CA ALA A 226 -18.07 24.77 35.87
C ALA A 226 -18.32 23.42 35.15
N ALA A 227 -18.74 22.31 35.78
CA ALA A 227 -19.92 21.98 36.62
C ALA A 227 -20.94 21.08 35.88
N GLY A 228 -21.26 19.91 36.48
CA GLY A 228 -22.41 19.02 36.17
C GLY A 228 -21.99 17.61 35.69
N ALA A 229 -21.67 16.64 36.56
CA ALA A 229 -22.57 15.70 37.26
C ALA A 229 -23.47 14.91 36.27
N VAL A 230 -23.58 13.57 36.20
CA VAL A 230 -23.73 12.47 37.19
C VAL A 230 -23.41 11.17 36.36
N GLY A 231 -22.65 10.14 36.75
CA GLY A 231 -22.73 9.27 37.93
C GLY A 231 -23.64 8.05 37.67
N ASN A 232 -23.09 6.89 37.27
CA ASN A 232 -23.28 5.60 37.95
C ASN A 232 -22.76 4.38 37.16
N SER A 233 -22.25 3.45 37.94
CA SER A 233 -21.48 2.25 37.61
C SER A 233 -22.25 0.95 37.93
N VAL A 234 -21.70 -0.19 37.43
CA VAL A 234 -21.81 -1.59 37.93
C VAL A 234 -23.01 -2.44 37.37
N PRO A 235 -22.94 -3.79 37.18
CA PRO A 235 -21.88 -4.71 36.67
C PRO A 235 -22.42 -5.80 35.67
N GLY A 236 -21.57 -6.71 35.17
CA GLY A 236 -21.99 -8.09 34.85
C GLY A 236 -21.34 -8.78 33.64
N ASP A 237 -20.19 -9.42 33.89
CA ASP A 237 -19.72 -10.75 33.46
C ASP A 237 -19.93 -11.26 32.01
N SER A 238 -18.81 -11.55 31.34
CA SER A 238 -18.71 -12.47 30.20
C SER A 238 -17.49 -13.39 30.40
N PRO A 239 -17.59 -14.72 30.13
CA PRO A 239 -16.54 -15.69 30.40
C PRO A 239 -15.64 -15.88 29.17
N TYR A 240 -14.33 -15.67 29.30
CA TYR A 240 -13.26 -16.44 28.64
C TYR A 240 -11.93 -15.95 29.24
N ASP A 241 -11.61 -16.54 30.39
CA ASP A 241 -10.26 -16.59 30.95
C ASP A 241 -9.32 -17.38 30.04
N GLY A 242 -8.06 -16.93 29.97
CA GLY A 242 -6.92 -17.84 29.88
C GLY A 242 -5.92 -17.61 28.75
N VAL A 243 -5.21 -16.47 28.74
CA VAL A 243 -3.73 -16.45 28.87
C VAL A 243 -3.34 -15.17 29.63
N ALA A 244 -2.56 -15.34 30.69
CA ALA A 244 -2.38 -14.41 31.80
C ALA A 244 -1.76 -13.05 31.46
N SER A 245 -2.47 -11.99 31.86
CA SER A 245 -1.87 -10.74 32.32
C SER A 245 -1.36 -10.97 33.74
N ALA A 246 -0.04 -10.95 33.93
CA ALA A 246 0.57 -11.00 35.24
C ALA A 246 0.75 -9.58 35.80
N ALA A 247 -0.25 -9.17 36.56
CA ALA A 247 -0.22 -8.39 37.80
C ALA A 247 0.83 -7.26 37.94
N SER A 248 0.31 -6.03 37.94
CA SER A 248 0.87 -4.88 38.64
C SER A 248 0.88 -5.12 40.16
N GLY A 249 2.01 -5.55 40.69
CA GLY A 249 2.35 -5.40 42.10
C GLY A 249 2.91 -4.00 42.36
N SER A 250 2.25 -3.22 43.19
CA SER A 250 2.77 -1.95 43.70
C SER A 250 4.04 -2.19 44.52
N VAL A 251 5.19 -1.84 43.96
CA VAL A 251 6.46 -1.67 44.68
C VAL A 251 6.75 -0.17 44.74
N PRO A 252 6.97 0.42 45.92
CA PRO A 252 7.51 1.78 46.01
C PRO A 252 9.01 1.73 45.72
N GLY A 253 9.43 2.32 44.61
CA GLY A 253 10.85 2.45 44.26
C GLY A 253 11.02 3.07 42.89
N ASP A 254 11.78 4.16 42.83
CA ASP A 254 12.24 4.85 41.62
C ASP A 254 12.51 3.88 40.46
N SER A 255 11.82 4.05 39.34
CA SER A 255 12.16 3.37 38.10
C SER A 255 13.22 4.17 37.33
N PRO A 256 14.30 3.53 36.84
CA PRO A 256 15.50 4.16 36.32
C PRO A 256 15.36 4.48 34.82
N HIS A 257 14.34 5.23 34.42
CA HIS A 257 14.26 5.68 33.03
C HIS A 257 15.11 6.94 32.89
N GLY A 258 16.25 6.79 32.18
CA GLY A 258 17.07 7.92 31.77
C GLY A 258 16.25 8.94 30.95
N PRO A 259 16.77 10.16 30.75
CA PRO A 259 16.09 11.17 29.96
C PRO A 259 15.81 10.65 28.53
N ALA A 260 14.65 11.01 27.97
CA ALA A 260 14.31 10.67 26.58
C ALA A 260 15.40 11.17 25.63
N ARG A 261 15.80 10.33 24.67
CA ARG A 261 16.79 10.64 23.63
C ARG A 261 16.08 11.11 22.38
N SER A 262 16.52 12.23 21.81
CA SER A 262 15.96 12.74 20.57
C SER A 262 16.67 12.11 19.36
N VAL A 263 15.95 11.90 18.25
CA VAL A 263 16.50 11.30 17.03
C VAL A 263 17.67 12.10 16.46
N ASP A 264 17.63 13.43 16.53
CA ASP A 264 18.73 14.30 16.10
C ASP A 264 20.04 14.13 16.92
N GLN A 265 20.01 13.37 18.01
CA GLN A 265 21.19 12.98 18.81
C GLN A 265 21.73 11.58 18.47
N LEU A 266 21.05 10.83 17.58
CA LEU A 266 21.43 9.50 17.10
C LEU A 266 22.27 9.63 15.82
N THR A 267 23.40 10.33 15.92
CA THR A 267 24.22 10.68 14.75
C THR A 267 25.46 9.80 14.62
N GLY A 268 26.04 9.74 13.41
CA GLY A 268 27.40 9.21 13.26
C GLY A 268 28.48 10.19 13.75
N PRO A 269 29.77 9.82 13.64
CA PRO A 269 30.89 10.64 14.13
C PRO A 269 30.91 12.03 13.50
N ARG A 270 30.78 13.10 14.30
CA ARG A 270 30.75 14.49 13.81
C ARG A 270 32.12 15.17 13.74
N ASP A 271 33.02 14.86 14.68
CA ASP A 271 34.34 15.53 14.78
C ASP A 271 35.48 14.79 14.06
N ALA A 272 35.25 13.55 13.64
CA ALA A 272 36.27 12.76 12.95
C ALA A 272 36.48 13.24 11.50
N THR A 273 37.69 13.05 10.94
CA THR A 273 37.91 13.32 9.51
C THR A 273 37.34 12.16 8.69
N PRO A 274 36.46 12.41 7.71
CA PRO A 274 35.92 11.34 6.87
C PRO A 274 36.98 10.78 5.94
N ASP A 275 37.01 9.45 5.79
CA ASP A 275 37.86 8.74 4.83
C ASP A 275 37.35 8.92 3.39
N VAL A 276 36.03 9.05 3.22
CA VAL A 276 35.36 9.27 1.93
C VAL A 276 34.44 10.48 2.02
N ARG A 277 34.59 11.43 1.10
CA ARG A 277 33.67 12.56 0.91
C ARG A 277 33.02 12.52 -0.46
N VAL A 278 31.71 12.66 -0.49
CA VAL A 278 30.92 12.71 -1.73
C VAL A 278 29.96 13.89 -1.67
N THR A 279 29.71 14.51 -2.82
CA THR A 279 28.59 15.45 -2.99
C THR A 279 27.62 14.86 -3.99
N LEU A 280 26.35 14.76 -3.59
CA LEU A 280 25.24 14.33 -4.42
C LEU A 280 24.34 15.54 -4.67
N THR A 281 24.26 16.00 -5.91
CA THR A 281 23.39 17.10 -6.33
C THR A 281 22.17 16.52 -7.01
N ALA A 282 21.00 16.62 -6.36
CA ALA A 282 19.72 16.21 -6.93
C ALA A 282 19.21 17.29 -7.90
N ALA A 283 18.89 16.90 -9.13
CA ALA A 283 18.33 17.80 -10.13
C ALA A 283 17.44 17.07 -11.15
N ARG A 284 16.40 17.76 -11.65
CA ARG A 284 15.61 17.30 -12.81
C ARG A 284 16.44 17.42 -14.09
N THR A 285 16.27 16.46 -14.99
CA THR A 285 16.97 16.42 -16.28
C THR A 285 16.20 15.55 -17.29
N THR A 286 16.70 15.50 -18.53
CA THR A 286 16.26 14.53 -19.53
C THR A 286 17.40 13.55 -19.79
N LEU A 287 17.15 12.25 -19.58
CA LEU A 287 18.12 11.20 -19.87
C LEU A 287 17.85 10.57 -21.23
N ARG A 288 18.92 10.17 -21.93
CA ARG A 288 18.85 9.38 -23.16
C ARG A 288 19.19 7.93 -22.84
N LEU A 289 18.24 7.02 -23.08
CA LEU A 289 18.43 5.58 -22.97
C LEU A 289 19.26 5.04 -24.15
N ALA A 290 19.75 3.80 -24.04
CA ALA A 290 20.60 3.18 -25.07
C ALA A 290 19.91 3.01 -26.44
N SER A 291 18.59 2.84 -26.47
CA SER A 291 17.76 2.88 -27.68
C SER A 291 17.76 4.23 -28.39
N GLY A 292 18.18 5.29 -27.70
CA GLY A 292 18.04 6.69 -28.12
C GLY A 292 16.76 7.36 -27.63
N ARG A 293 15.85 6.63 -26.95
CA ARG A 293 14.66 7.21 -26.30
C ARG A 293 15.07 8.21 -25.23
N GLN A 294 14.28 9.27 -25.09
CA GLN A 294 14.46 10.27 -24.04
C GLN A 294 13.39 10.08 -22.97
N VAL A 295 13.81 10.20 -21.71
CA VAL A 295 12.93 10.10 -20.53
C VAL A 295 13.14 11.31 -19.63
N ASP A 296 12.04 11.81 -19.06
CA ASP A 296 12.09 12.82 -18.01
C ASP A 296 12.56 12.17 -16.72
N ALA A 297 13.64 12.71 -16.16
CA ALA A 297 14.36 12.10 -15.06
C ALA A 297 14.61 13.09 -13.92
N ALA A 298 14.88 12.55 -12.74
CA ALA A 298 15.54 13.24 -11.65
C ALA A 298 16.81 12.44 -11.33
N THR A 299 17.93 13.12 -11.07
CA THR A 299 19.25 12.49 -11.03
C THR A 299 20.11 13.00 -9.90
N PHE A 300 21.05 12.17 -9.47
CA PHE A 300 22.20 12.62 -8.68
C PHE A 300 23.38 12.91 -9.61
N ASN A 301 23.90 14.13 -9.58
CA ASN A 301 25.03 14.60 -10.40
C ASN A 301 24.81 14.44 -11.91
N GLY A 302 23.57 14.62 -12.38
CA GLY A 302 23.23 14.61 -13.81
C GLY A 302 23.21 13.23 -14.47
N GLN A 303 23.28 12.15 -13.70
CA GLN A 303 23.21 10.77 -14.20
C GLN A 303 22.29 9.90 -13.35
N SER A 304 21.73 8.85 -13.97
CA SER A 304 21.06 7.76 -13.28
C SER A 304 21.49 6.42 -13.91
N PRO A 305 21.81 5.38 -13.11
CA PRO A 305 22.00 5.44 -11.66
C PRO A 305 23.02 6.52 -11.28
N GLY A 306 22.84 7.11 -10.10
CA GLY A 306 23.74 8.10 -9.52
C GLY A 306 25.15 7.52 -9.32
N PRO A 307 26.14 8.38 -9.01
CA PRO A 307 27.52 7.93 -8.82
C PRO A 307 27.63 6.74 -7.85
N GLN A 308 28.31 5.67 -8.26
CA GLN A 308 28.63 4.59 -7.35
C GLN A 308 29.58 5.10 -6.27
N ILE A 309 29.15 5.01 -5.01
CA ILE A 309 29.99 5.26 -3.85
C ILE A 309 30.65 3.93 -3.49
N ARG A 310 31.98 3.87 -3.46
CA ARG A 310 32.71 2.68 -3.02
C ARG A 310 33.63 3.05 -1.86
N MET A 311 33.56 2.28 -0.79
CA MET A 311 34.36 2.51 0.42
C MET A 311 34.72 1.21 1.11
N ARG A 312 35.57 1.28 2.14
CA ARG A 312 35.90 0.14 2.99
C ARG A 312 35.04 0.15 4.25
N GLN A 313 34.64 -1.03 4.70
CA GLN A 313 33.97 -1.27 5.97
C GLN A 313 34.75 -0.63 7.13
N GLY A 314 34.04 -0.06 8.10
CA GLY A 314 34.64 0.57 9.28
C GLY A 314 35.29 1.93 9.02
N ARG A 315 35.18 2.47 7.79
CA ARG A 315 35.64 3.82 7.45
C ARG A 315 34.51 4.83 7.52
N LEU A 316 34.84 6.08 7.84
CA LEU A 316 33.86 7.15 7.95
C LEU A 316 33.57 7.74 6.57
N ILE A 317 32.28 7.76 6.19
CA ILE A 317 31.81 8.48 5.01
C ILE A 317 31.11 9.77 5.42
N GLU A 318 31.32 10.82 4.63
CA GLU A 318 30.55 12.06 4.66
C GLU A 318 29.93 12.29 3.27
N VAL A 319 28.60 12.42 3.21
CA VAL A 319 27.89 12.73 1.97
C VAL A 319 27.11 14.04 2.14
N THR A 320 27.42 15.01 1.30
CA THR A 320 26.65 16.26 1.21
C THR A 320 25.61 16.12 0.11
N LEU A 321 24.32 16.11 0.49
CA LEU A 321 23.19 16.25 -0.42
C LEU A 321 22.95 17.73 -0.71
N VAL A 322 22.79 18.09 -1.97
CA VAL A 322 22.37 19.42 -2.43
C VAL A 322 21.13 19.25 -3.28
N ASN A 323 20.07 20.00 -2.98
CA ASN A 323 18.89 20.05 -3.85
C ASN A 323 19.02 21.23 -4.81
N ALA A 324 19.19 20.97 -6.11
CA ALA A 324 19.27 22.03 -7.09
C ALA A 324 17.87 22.60 -7.43
N ASP A 325 16.91 21.73 -7.77
CA ASP A 325 15.62 22.14 -8.33
C ASP A 325 14.44 21.15 -8.11
N ILE A 326 14.57 20.17 -7.22
CA ILE A 326 13.46 19.27 -6.86
C ILE A 326 12.50 20.01 -5.93
N ALA A 327 11.40 20.52 -6.47
CA ALA A 327 10.49 21.46 -5.82
C ALA A 327 9.88 20.95 -4.50
N GLU A 328 9.52 19.67 -4.47
CA GLU A 328 8.93 18.98 -3.32
C GLU A 328 9.94 18.74 -2.18
N GLY A 329 11.24 18.87 -2.46
CA GLY A 329 12.33 18.51 -1.54
C GLY A 329 12.98 17.17 -1.91
N VAL A 330 14.06 16.83 -1.21
CA VAL A 330 14.78 15.56 -1.41
C VAL A 330 15.45 15.15 -0.10
N THR A 331 15.59 13.84 0.09
CA THR A 331 16.43 13.24 1.13
C THR A 331 17.29 12.14 0.50
N VAL A 332 18.17 11.49 1.27
CA VAL A 332 18.84 10.27 0.84
C VAL A 332 18.66 9.22 1.94
N HIS A 333 17.98 8.13 1.62
CA HIS A 333 17.96 6.92 2.42
C HIS A 333 19.07 5.95 1.99
N TRP A 334 19.69 5.31 2.97
CA TRP A 334 20.82 4.39 2.80
C TRP A 334 20.34 2.94 2.90
N HIS A 335 19.67 2.49 1.85
CA HIS A 335 18.96 1.22 1.85
C HIS A 335 19.83 0.02 2.23
N GLY A 336 19.44 -0.61 3.34
CA GLY A 336 20.08 -1.81 3.90
C GLY A 336 21.33 -1.54 4.75
N VAL A 337 21.71 -0.27 4.93
CA VAL A 337 22.82 0.14 5.80
C VAL A 337 22.30 0.44 7.19
N ASP A 338 22.95 -0.13 8.21
CA ASP A 338 22.60 0.10 9.62
C ASP A 338 23.20 1.45 10.09
N VAL A 339 22.75 2.54 9.48
CA VAL A 339 23.18 3.90 9.86
C VAL A 339 22.65 4.27 11.25
N PRO A 340 23.24 5.24 11.94
CA PRO A 340 22.57 5.90 13.07
C PRO A 340 21.28 6.58 12.60
N ASN A 341 20.21 6.55 13.41
CA ASN A 341 18.87 6.96 12.96
C ASN A 341 18.79 8.39 12.41
N ALA A 342 19.58 9.34 12.91
CA ALA A 342 19.63 10.71 12.38
C ALA A 342 20.12 10.81 10.94
N GLU A 343 20.76 9.76 10.40
CA GLU A 343 21.32 9.72 9.05
C GLU A 343 20.42 8.94 8.07
N ASP A 344 19.27 8.44 8.53
CA ASP A 344 18.42 7.48 7.77
C ASP A 344 17.68 8.08 6.58
N GLY A 345 17.48 9.40 6.55
CA GLY A 345 16.90 10.06 5.37
C GLY A 345 15.38 10.13 5.31
N VAL A 346 14.65 9.85 6.39
CA VAL A 346 13.19 9.82 6.41
C VAL A 346 12.63 11.20 6.76
N PRO A 347 11.97 11.91 5.81
CA PRO A 347 11.44 13.24 6.04
C PRO A 347 10.34 13.24 7.11
N GLY A 348 10.43 14.17 8.06
CA GLY A 348 9.49 14.33 9.17
C GLY A 348 9.60 13.27 10.27
N VAL A 349 10.58 12.35 10.19
CA VAL A 349 10.89 11.36 11.23
C VAL A 349 12.35 11.45 11.67
N THR A 350 13.30 11.41 10.74
CA THR A 350 14.74 11.45 11.07
C THR A 350 15.45 12.72 10.61
N GLN A 351 14.82 13.46 9.70
CA GLN A 351 15.24 14.78 9.26
C GLN A 351 14.07 15.54 8.61
N ASP A 352 14.24 16.83 8.33
CA ASP A 352 13.38 17.53 7.38
C ASP A 352 13.83 17.31 5.92
N ALA A 353 12.90 17.48 4.97
CA ALA A 353 13.20 17.45 3.55
C ALA A 353 14.15 18.60 3.16
N VAL A 354 15.12 18.32 2.28
CA VAL A 354 16.04 19.35 1.76
C VAL A 354 15.34 20.08 0.62
N MET A 355 14.84 21.29 0.88
CA MET A 355 14.20 22.14 -0.12
C MET A 355 15.19 22.68 -1.18
N PRO A 356 14.72 23.13 -2.36
CA PRO A 356 15.59 23.69 -3.40
C PRO A 356 16.55 24.76 -2.89
N GLY A 357 17.82 24.69 -3.30
CA GLY A 357 18.91 25.54 -2.81
C GLY A 357 19.47 25.13 -1.45
N GLY A 358 18.83 24.19 -0.75
CA GLY A 358 19.25 23.64 0.54
C GLY A 358 20.33 22.57 0.40
N ARG A 359 20.89 22.18 1.56
CA ARG A 359 21.84 21.07 1.68
C ARG A 359 21.65 20.30 2.98
N HIS A 360 22.04 19.03 3.01
CA HIS A 360 22.13 18.20 4.21
C HIS A 360 23.42 17.38 4.18
N VAL A 361 23.98 17.03 5.35
CA VAL A 361 25.24 16.30 5.47
C VAL A 361 25.04 15.03 6.29
N TYR A 362 25.12 13.90 5.61
CA TYR A 362 25.08 12.56 6.19
C TYR A 362 26.49 12.12 6.60
N ARG A 363 26.63 11.56 7.80
CA ARG A 363 27.91 11.03 8.30
C ARG A 363 27.70 9.74 9.07
N PHE A 364 28.27 8.64 8.60
CA PHE A 364 28.15 7.34 9.25
C PHE A 364 29.34 6.43 8.93
N VAL A 365 29.44 5.34 9.67
CA VAL A 365 30.46 4.29 9.47
C VAL A 365 29.70 3.00 9.18
N PRO A 366 29.70 2.48 7.94
CA PRO A 366 29.12 1.18 7.67
C PRO A 366 29.97 0.09 8.33
N ASP A 367 29.34 -0.67 9.21
CA ASP A 367 29.94 -1.75 9.98
C ASP A 367 29.91 -3.10 9.23
N ARG A 368 29.20 -3.18 8.10
CA ARG A 368 29.09 -4.36 7.23
C ARG A 368 29.61 -4.08 5.82
N ALA A 369 30.33 -5.05 5.28
CA ALA A 369 30.65 -5.11 3.84
C ALA A 369 29.47 -5.68 3.06
N GLY A 370 29.27 -5.23 1.82
CA GLY A 370 28.16 -5.69 0.98
C GLY A 370 27.80 -4.75 -0.16
N THR A 371 26.77 -5.16 -0.91
CA THR A 371 26.10 -4.35 -1.93
C THR A 371 24.88 -3.67 -1.31
N PHE A 372 24.96 -2.36 -1.21
CA PHE A 372 23.87 -1.47 -0.78
C PHE A 372 23.55 -0.48 -1.89
N TRP A 373 22.52 0.31 -1.67
CA TRP A 373 22.15 1.37 -2.59
C TRP A 373 21.57 2.54 -1.79
N TYR A 374 21.38 3.67 -2.46
CA TYR A 374 20.82 4.87 -1.87
C TYR A 374 19.78 5.45 -2.82
N HIS A 375 18.73 6.05 -2.29
CA HIS A 375 17.67 6.68 -3.07
C HIS A 375 17.00 7.81 -2.30
N THR A 376 16.24 8.66 -2.99
CA THR A 376 15.39 9.63 -2.30
C THR A 376 14.29 8.91 -1.53
N HIS A 377 13.98 9.39 -0.33
CA HIS A 377 12.90 8.89 0.54
C HIS A 377 11.81 9.95 0.72
N LEU A 378 11.56 10.67 -0.37
CA LEU A 378 10.47 11.63 -0.47
C LEU A 378 9.91 11.50 -1.89
N ASN A 379 8.59 11.29 -2.00
CA ASN A 379 7.92 11.07 -3.28
C ASN A 379 8.59 9.94 -4.08
N SER A 380 8.92 8.84 -3.41
CA SER A 380 9.69 7.72 -3.98
C SER A 380 9.00 7.13 -5.22
N ALA A 381 7.67 7.10 -5.21
CA ALA A 381 6.84 6.62 -6.32
C ALA A 381 7.08 7.39 -7.63
N ASP A 382 7.39 8.68 -7.58
CA ASP A 382 7.75 9.45 -8.79
C ASP A 382 9.27 9.51 -8.99
N LEU A 383 10.00 9.88 -7.95
CA LEU A 383 11.38 10.32 -8.09
C LEU A 383 12.38 9.16 -8.20
N VAL A 384 12.15 8.03 -7.53
CA VAL A 384 13.00 6.83 -7.70
C VAL A 384 12.76 6.20 -9.06
N GLN A 385 11.50 6.07 -9.47
CA GLN A 385 11.14 5.61 -10.82
C GLN A 385 11.79 6.47 -11.92
N ARG A 386 11.94 7.78 -11.67
CA ARG A 386 12.60 8.74 -12.56
C ARG A 386 14.12 8.84 -12.38
N GLY A 387 14.75 8.03 -11.52
CA GLY A 387 16.21 7.88 -11.52
C GLY A 387 16.97 8.42 -10.31
N LEU A 388 16.31 8.92 -9.25
CA LEU A 388 16.98 9.38 -8.03
C LEU A 388 17.42 8.24 -7.11
N PHE A 389 18.36 7.42 -7.60
CA PHE A 389 18.99 6.33 -6.85
C PHE A 389 20.42 6.09 -7.32
N GLY A 390 21.25 5.39 -6.55
CA GLY A 390 22.60 4.96 -6.94
C GLY A 390 23.15 3.87 -6.01
N ALA A 391 24.31 3.31 -6.32
CA ALA A 391 24.89 2.20 -5.54
C ALA A 391 25.86 2.67 -4.45
N LEU A 392 25.86 1.96 -3.32
CA LEU A 392 26.86 2.05 -2.27
C LEU A 392 27.50 0.66 -2.07
N ILE A 393 28.78 0.54 -2.43
CA ILE A 393 29.55 -0.70 -2.30
C ILE A 393 30.52 -0.57 -1.14
N VAL A 394 30.38 -1.45 -0.14
CA VAL A 394 31.27 -1.49 1.02
C VAL A 394 32.15 -2.73 0.94
N ASP A 395 33.44 -2.53 0.69
CA ASP A 395 34.45 -3.58 0.63
C ASP A 395 34.83 -4.07 2.05
N PRO A 396 35.13 -5.36 2.25
CA PRO A 396 35.62 -5.88 3.53
C PRO A 396 36.89 -5.18 4.03
N ALA A 397 37.02 -5.05 5.36
CA ALA A 397 38.19 -4.42 5.98
C ALA A 397 39.51 -5.15 5.66
N ASP A 398 39.50 -6.49 5.68
CA ASP A 398 40.68 -7.36 5.62
C ASP A 398 41.17 -7.71 4.20
N GLY A 399 40.87 -6.88 3.21
CA GLY A 399 41.37 -7.04 1.84
C GLY A 399 42.87 -6.74 1.70
N THR A 400 43.74 -7.52 2.36
CA THR A 400 45.19 -7.59 2.16
C THR A 400 45.59 -8.99 1.73
N GLY A 401 45.45 -9.27 0.44
CA GLY A 401 46.07 -10.41 -0.21
C GLY A 401 46.27 -10.06 -1.67
N THR A 402 47.45 -10.29 -2.21
CA THR A 402 47.71 -10.20 -3.65
C THR A 402 46.84 -11.23 -4.35
N ALA A 403 45.65 -10.81 -4.75
CA ALA A 403 44.70 -11.63 -5.49
C ALA A 403 45.23 -11.87 -6.92
N PRO A 404 44.82 -12.97 -7.57
CA PRO A 404 44.85 -13.07 -9.03
C PRO A 404 44.20 -11.83 -9.66
N ALA A 405 44.43 -11.59 -10.96
CA ALA A 405 43.84 -10.46 -11.69
C ALA A 405 42.38 -10.21 -11.22
N PRO A 406 42.02 -8.96 -10.85
CA PRO A 406 40.78 -8.71 -10.14
C PRO A 406 39.60 -9.26 -10.96
N PRO A 407 38.62 -9.89 -10.29
CA PRO A 407 37.45 -10.40 -10.98
C PRO A 407 36.85 -9.28 -11.83
N PHE A 408 36.32 -9.63 -12.99
CA PHE A 408 35.42 -8.71 -13.69
C PHE A 408 34.23 -8.48 -12.75
N GLU A 409 34.07 -7.26 -12.25
CA GLU A 409 32.99 -6.92 -11.33
C GLU A 409 32.13 -5.82 -11.96
N GLN A 410 30.81 -6.03 -11.99
CA GLN A 410 29.86 -5.04 -12.49
C GLN A 410 28.65 -4.93 -11.57
N THR A 411 28.32 -3.69 -11.20
CA THR A 411 27.04 -3.35 -10.55
C THR A 411 25.97 -3.15 -11.61
N VAL A 412 24.82 -3.78 -11.43
CA VAL A 412 23.74 -3.82 -12.43
C VAL A 412 22.42 -3.51 -11.73
N PHE A 413 21.83 -2.36 -12.08
CA PHE A 413 20.46 -2.01 -11.67
C PHE A 413 19.46 -2.55 -12.67
N ALA A 414 18.50 -3.36 -12.24
CA ALA A 414 17.29 -3.64 -12.98
C ALA A 414 16.27 -2.54 -12.67
N HIS A 415 15.87 -1.78 -13.69
CA HIS A 415 15.02 -0.60 -13.55
C HIS A 415 13.92 -0.57 -14.60
N LEU A 416 12.72 -0.17 -14.19
CA LEU A 416 11.61 0.12 -15.07
C LEU A 416 11.42 1.65 -15.18
N TRP A 417 11.83 2.23 -16.30
CA TRP A 417 11.60 3.64 -16.57
C TRP A 417 10.14 3.91 -16.95
N PRO A 418 9.56 5.05 -16.55
CA PRO A 418 8.27 5.49 -17.06
C PRO A 418 8.40 5.75 -18.58
N GLY A 419 7.56 5.13 -19.39
CA GLY A 419 7.54 5.42 -20.83
C GLY A 419 6.74 6.68 -21.14
N THR A 420 7.04 7.23 -22.30
CA THR A 420 6.36 8.41 -22.82
C THR A 420 4.94 8.04 -23.28
N GLY A 421 3.97 8.10 -22.38
CA GLY A 421 2.65 8.55 -22.79
C GLY A 421 2.84 9.97 -23.32
N THR A 422 2.35 10.25 -24.53
CA THR A 422 2.33 11.61 -25.09
C THR A 422 1.92 12.58 -23.99
N GLY A 423 2.79 13.55 -23.68
CA GLY A 423 2.50 14.57 -22.70
C GLY A 423 1.11 15.17 -22.97
N SER A 424 0.43 15.53 -21.90
CA SER A 424 -0.66 16.50 -21.96
C SER A 424 -0.08 17.86 -22.39
N GLY A 425 0.32 17.94 -23.66
CA GLY A 425 0.36 19.17 -24.42
C GLY A 425 -1.04 19.32 -25.03
N SER A 426 -1.69 20.42 -24.72
CA SER A 426 -2.87 20.87 -25.42
C SER A 426 -2.62 20.83 -26.93
N ASP A 427 -3.41 20.06 -27.68
CA ASP A 427 -3.67 20.40 -29.07
C ASP A 427 -5.04 19.87 -29.54
N ASN A 428 -5.89 20.83 -29.89
CA ASN A 428 -7.08 20.65 -30.68
C ASN A 428 -6.69 20.13 -32.07
N GLY A 429 -7.16 18.95 -32.46
CA GLY A 429 -6.92 18.44 -33.81
C GLY A 429 -7.80 17.26 -34.17
N THR A 430 -8.89 17.54 -34.89
CA THR A 430 -9.75 16.56 -35.56
C THR A 430 -8.98 15.72 -36.58
N GLY A 431 -9.06 14.39 -36.53
CA GLY A 431 -8.45 13.54 -37.57
C GLY A 431 -8.65 12.02 -37.41
N THR A 432 -9.76 11.54 -37.97
CA THR A 432 -10.06 10.23 -38.60
C THR A 432 -9.17 9.00 -38.36
N SER A 433 -9.86 7.93 -37.95
CA SER A 433 -9.51 6.51 -37.89
C SER A 433 -9.23 5.83 -39.24
N GLU A 434 -8.21 4.97 -39.29
CA GLU A 434 -8.10 3.71 -40.06
C GLU A 434 -7.06 2.85 -39.29
N GLY A 435 -7.15 1.54 -39.04
CA GLY A 435 -7.83 0.43 -39.69
C GLY A 435 -6.78 -0.69 -39.86
N GLY A 436 -6.70 -1.65 -38.93
CA GLY A 436 -5.68 -2.71 -38.98
C GLY A 436 -5.96 -3.87 -38.02
N THR A 437 -6.79 -4.81 -38.48
CA THR A 437 -7.11 -6.08 -37.82
C THR A 437 -5.95 -7.08 -37.92
N SER A 438 -5.52 -7.65 -36.79
CA SER A 438 -4.97 -9.02 -36.78
C SER A 438 -5.44 -9.78 -35.54
N THR A 439 -6.22 -10.82 -35.82
CA THR A 439 -6.62 -11.89 -34.91
C THR A 439 -5.42 -12.78 -34.54
N SER A 440 -5.13 -12.96 -33.25
CA SER A 440 -4.46 -14.16 -32.76
C SER A 440 -5.14 -14.69 -31.50
N THR A 441 -5.77 -15.84 -31.67
CA THR A 441 -6.19 -16.74 -30.60
C THR A 441 -4.96 -17.41 -29.97
N SER A 442 -4.74 -17.24 -28.68
CA SER A 442 -3.97 -18.21 -27.88
C SER A 442 -4.42 -18.17 -26.42
N ASN A 443 -5.01 -19.30 -26.03
CA ASN A 443 -5.40 -19.69 -24.70
C ASN A 443 -4.12 -19.99 -23.90
N GLY A 444 -3.86 -19.24 -22.82
CA GLY A 444 -2.72 -19.42 -21.94
C GLY A 444 -3.00 -18.76 -20.60
N ASN A 445 -3.13 -19.59 -19.58
CA ASN A 445 -3.46 -19.27 -18.20
C ASN A 445 -2.36 -18.41 -17.56
N GLY A 446 -2.44 -17.09 -17.69
CA GLY A 446 -1.61 -16.11 -17.00
C GLY A 446 -2.46 -15.32 -16.01
N ASN A 447 -2.25 -15.55 -14.72
CA ASN A 447 -2.89 -14.82 -13.65
C ASN A 447 -2.20 -13.46 -13.49
N GLY A 448 -2.40 -12.57 -14.47
CA GLY A 448 -2.07 -11.16 -14.38
C GLY A 448 -3.31 -10.40 -13.95
N ASN A 449 -3.45 -10.15 -12.65
CA ASN A 449 -4.50 -9.27 -12.14
C ASN A 449 -3.85 -7.95 -11.69
N GLY A 450 -3.29 -7.24 -12.68
CA GLY A 450 -2.94 -5.83 -12.54
C GLY A 450 -4.22 -5.01 -12.48
N ASN A 451 -4.66 -4.68 -11.27
CA ASN A 451 -5.46 -3.49 -11.10
C ASN A 451 -4.48 -2.32 -11.24
N GLY A 452 -4.60 -1.59 -12.34
CA GLY A 452 -3.67 -0.53 -12.70
C GLY A 452 -3.71 0.63 -11.71
N GLU A 453 -2.64 0.79 -10.93
CA GLU A 453 -2.39 1.96 -10.07
C GLU A 453 -0.93 2.44 -10.22
N GLY A 454 -0.56 2.61 -11.49
CA GLY A 454 0.52 3.44 -11.99
C GLY A 454 0.09 3.84 -13.40
N GLY A 455 0.09 5.13 -13.75
CA GLY A 455 -0.55 5.65 -14.97
C GLY A 455 -0.25 4.79 -16.20
N GLY A 456 -1.30 4.51 -17.01
CA GLY A 456 -1.29 3.59 -18.16
C GLY A 456 -0.40 3.98 -19.33
N GLY A 457 0.89 4.19 -19.06
CA GLY A 457 1.97 4.33 -20.02
C GLY A 457 2.76 3.03 -20.15
N GLU A 458 3.34 2.82 -21.32
CA GLU A 458 4.35 1.79 -21.56
C GLU A 458 5.47 1.90 -20.51
N ARG A 459 5.89 0.81 -19.87
CA ARG A 459 7.09 0.80 -18.99
C ARG A 459 8.28 0.27 -19.76
N ILE A 460 9.46 0.87 -19.56
CA ILE A 460 10.67 0.53 -20.31
C ILE A 460 11.66 -0.17 -19.37
N ALA A 461 11.82 -1.48 -19.55
CA ALA A 461 12.82 -2.25 -18.82
C ALA A 461 14.23 -1.88 -19.28
N ALA A 462 15.14 -1.68 -18.34
CA ALA A 462 16.53 -1.35 -18.62
C ALA A 462 17.47 -1.88 -17.53
N PHE A 463 18.71 -2.15 -17.93
CA PHE A 463 19.82 -2.26 -16.99
C PHE A 463 20.48 -0.90 -16.80
N GLY A 464 20.09 -0.17 -15.74
CA GLY A 464 20.37 1.26 -15.62
C GLY A 464 19.67 2.03 -16.75
N THR A 465 20.44 2.58 -17.70
CA THR A 465 19.89 3.24 -18.91
C THR A 465 19.92 2.34 -20.15
N ALA A 466 20.40 1.11 -20.03
CA ALA A 466 20.50 0.17 -21.14
C ALA A 466 19.19 -0.60 -21.36
N ASP A 467 18.30 -0.04 -22.17
CA ASP A 467 17.00 -0.61 -22.59
C ASP A 467 17.08 -1.47 -23.87
N THR A 468 18.29 -1.68 -24.38
CA THR A 468 18.58 -2.55 -25.54
C THR A 468 19.75 -3.49 -25.24
N PRO A 469 19.95 -4.56 -26.03
CA PRO A 469 21.07 -5.48 -25.83
C PRO A 469 22.43 -4.79 -25.79
N GLN A 470 23.18 -4.97 -24.70
CA GLN A 470 24.55 -4.53 -24.56
C GLN A 470 25.51 -5.71 -24.65
N ARG A 471 26.65 -5.53 -25.31
CA ARG A 471 27.68 -6.56 -25.48
C ARG A 471 28.98 -6.10 -24.84
N GLN A 472 29.61 -6.98 -24.07
CA GLN A 472 30.80 -6.67 -23.30
C GLN A 472 31.85 -7.78 -23.43
N ALA A 473 33.10 -7.38 -23.63
CA ALA A 473 34.23 -8.29 -23.73
C ALA A 473 34.71 -8.72 -22.34
N VAL A 474 34.60 -10.01 -22.02
CA VAL A 474 35.13 -10.60 -20.78
C VAL A 474 35.93 -11.86 -21.14
N PRO A 475 37.25 -11.90 -20.88
CA PRO A 475 38.08 -13.05 -21.25
C PRO A 475 37.60 -14.36 -20.63
N ALA A 476 37.63 -15.45 -21.41
CA ALA A 476 37.34 -16.79 -20.91
C ALA A 476 38.31 -17.17 -19.78
N GLY A 477 37.82 -17.90 -18.78
CA GLY A 477 38.55 -18.26 -17.56
C GLY A 477 38.68 -17.14 -16.53
N ARG A 478 38.26 -15.90 -16.84
CA ARG A 478 38.28 -14.80 -15.88
C ARG A 478 37.17 -14.97 -14.84
N PRO A 479 37.46 -14.90 -13.53
CA PRO A 479 36.44 -14.80 -12.51
C PRO A 479 35.59 -13.55 -12.73
N ALA A 480 34.27 -13.67 -12.60
CA ALA A 480 33.31 -12.60 -12.79
C ALA A 480 32.33 -12.54 -11.61
N SER A 481 31.89 -11.34 -11.26
CA SER A 481 30.85 -11.08 -10.27
C SER A 481 29.91 -9.99 -10.75
N LEU A 482 28.61 -10.22 -10.59
CA LEU A 482 27.57 -9.23 -10.87
C LEU A 482 26.86 -8.90 -9.56
N ARG A 483 26.78 -7.60 -9.24
CA ARG A 483 26.03 -7.08 -8.10
C ARG A 483 24.68 -6.59 -8.61
N LEU A 484 23.66 -7.42 -8.49
CA LEU A 484 22.34 -7.15 -9.05
C LEU A 484 21.51 -6.38 -8.02
N ILE A 485 20.89 -5.28 -8.44
CA ILE A 485 20.08 -4.40 -7.60
C ILE A 485 18.75 -4.14 -8.31
N ASN A 486 17.63 -4.26 -7.61
CA ASN A 486 16.33 -3.87 -8.16
C ASN A 486 15.91 -2.49 -7.60
N SER A 487 15.94 -1.46 -8.44
CA SER A 487 15.49 -0.10 -8.08
C SER A 487 14.02 0.16 -8.46
N SER A 488 13.34 -0.82 -9.03
CA SER A 488 11.93 -0.72 -9.39
C SER A 488 11.04 -1.01 -8.19
N GLU A 489 9.78 -0.56 -8.24
CA GLU A 489 8.78 -0.81 -7.20
C GLU A 489 8.19 -2.23 -7.23
N GLU A 490 8.38 -2.95 -8.33
CA GLU A 490 7.93 -4.33 -8.51
C GLU A 490 9.09 -5.32 -8.35
N PRO A 491 8.84 -6.54 -7.84
CA PRO A 491 9.81 -7.62 -7.91
C PRO A 491 10.24 -7.88 -9.37
N GLN A 492 11.53 -8.03 -9.60
CA GLN A 492 12.09 -8.27 -10.93
C GLN A 492 12.67 -9.67 -11.03
N ARG A 493 12.18 -10.46 -11.99
CA ARG A 493 12.78 -11.74 -12.35
C ARG A 493 13.93 -11.52 -13.31
N LEU A 494 15.14 -11.88 -12.88
CA LEU A 494 16.37 -11.82 -13.66
C LEU A 494 16.79 -13.22 -14.11
N MET A 495 17.16 -13.33 -15.38
CA MET A 495 17.53 -14.57 -16.04
C MET A 495 19.02 -14.54 -16.39
N LEU A 496 19.83 -15.30 -15.64
CA LEU A 496 21.25 -15.51 -15.94
C LEU A 496 21.45 -16.87 -16.63
N ASP A 497 22.12 -16.87 -17.77
CA ASP A 497 22.33 -18.07 -18.58
C ASP A 497 23.72 -18.12 -19.24
N GLY A 498 24.11 -19.29 -19.74
CA GLY A 498 25.37 -19.54 -20.43
C GLY A 498 26.49 -20.06 -19.53
N THR A 499 26.32 -20.04 -18.21
CA THR A 499 27.27 -20.59 -17.24
C THR A 499 26.60 -20.98 -15.93
N PRO A 500 27.06 -22.03 -15.22
CA PRO A 500 26.78 -22.21 -13.81
C PRO A 500 27.31 -21.04 -12.98
N PHE A 501 26.61 -20.69 -11.92
CA PHE A 501 26.98 -19.56 -11.05
C PHE A 501 26.65 -19.88 -9.58
N THR A 502 27.18 -19.08 -8.68
CA THR A 502 26.83 -19.11 -7.25
C THR A 502 26.19 -17.79 -6.86
N VAL A 503 25.21 -17.84 -5.94
CA VAL A 503 24.72 -16.64 -5.23
C VAL A 503 25.63 -16.43 -4.03
N THR A 504 26.39 -15.34 -4.02
CA THR A 504 27.40 -15.07 -2.99
C THR A 504 26.89 -14.18 -1.87
N ALA A 505 25.88 -13.36 -2.13
CA ALA A 505 25.21 -12.55 -1.12
C ALA A 505 23.75 -12.24 -1.50
N ILE A 506 22.91 -12.02 -0.48
CA ILE A 506 21.55 -11.49 -0.60
C ILE A 506 21.47 -10.25 0.28
N ASP A 507 21.02 -9.12 -0.28
CA ASP A 507 20.90 -7.82 0.40
C ASP A 507 22.19 -7.39 1.13
N GLY A 508 23.34 -7.66 0.50
CA GLY A 508 24.66 -7.38 1.07
C GLY A 508 25.11 -8.36 2.16
N ASN A 509 24.32 -9.38 2.50
CA ASN A 509 24.67 -10.42 3.46
C ASN A 509 25.29 -11.64 2.76
N THR A 510 26.54 -11.97 3.10
CA THR A 510 27.26 -13.10 2.50
C THR A 510 26.57 -14.44 2.76
N ILE A 511 26.50 -15.29 1.74
CA ILE A 511 26.06 -16.67 1.85
C ILE A 511 27.22 -17.56 2.32
N ASP A 512 26.98 -18.34 3.37
CA ASP A 512 27.94 -19.32 3.87
C ASP A 512 28.04 -20.53 2.94
N ARG A 513 29.24 -20.78 2.40
CA ARG A 513 29.56 -21.92 1.52
C ARG A 513 28.51 -22.10 0.41
N PRO A 514 28.37 -21.11 -0.49
CA PRO A 514 27.36 -21.14 -1.55
C PRO A 514 27.62 -22.33 -2.49
N THR A 515 26.53 -22.92 -3.00
CA THR A 515 26.58 -24.07 -3.91
C THR A 515 26.34 -23.64 -5.36
N SER A 516 26.94 -24.34 -6.32
CA SER A 516 26.73 -24.00 -7.74
C SER A 516 25.28 -24.25 -8.14
N LEU A 517 24.67 -23.23 -8.74
CA LEU A 517 23.39 -23.31 -9.45
C LEU A 517 23.65 -23.59 -10.92
N ALA A 518 22.68 -24.22 -11.58
CA ALA A 518 22.75 -24.48 -13.02
C ALA A 518 22.60 -23.15 -13.80
N GLY A 519 23.24 -23.06 -14.97
CA GLY A 519 22.89 -22.02 -15.93
C GLY A 519 21.40 -22.13 -16.28
N GLY A 520 20.69 -20.99 -16.33
CA GLY A 520 19.24 -20.96 -16.56
C GLY A 520 18.38 -20.96 -15.29
N THR A 521 18.97 -20.97 -14.08
CA THR A 521 18.22 -20.64 -12.85
C THR A 521 17.87 -19.15 -12.83
N ASP A 522 16.61 -18.83 -12.53
CA ASP A 522 16.12 -17.45 -12.44
C ASP A 522 16.32 -16.89 -11.03
N LEU A 523 16.50 -15.58 -10.92
CA LEU A 523 16.64 -14.86 -9.66
C LEU A 523 15.48 -13.87 -9.52
N LEU A 524 14.67 -13.99 -8.48
CA LEU A 524 13.64 -13.00 -8.17
C LEU A 524 14.23 -12.00 -7.18
N LEU A 525 14.38 -10.75 -7.59
CA LEU A 525 14.80 -9.67 -6.71
C LEU A 525 13.55 -8.92 -6.23
N PRO A 526 13.25 -8.88 -4.92
CA PRO A 526 12.25 -7.98 -4.35
C PRO A 526 12.48 -6.53 -4.80
N ALA A 527 11.48 -5.66 -4.73
CA ALA A 527 11.73 -4.22 -4.83
C ALA A 527 12.71 -3.81 -3.72
N GLY A 528 13.77 -3.06 -4.07
CA GLY A 528 14.88 -2.74 -3.19
C GLY A 528 15.84 -3.89 -2.85
N GLY A 529 15.57 -5.10 -3.34
CA GLY A 529 16.38 -6.29 -3.10
C GLY A 529 17.67 -6.33 -3.92
N ARG A 530 18.70 -7.01 -3.38
CA ARG A 530 20.00 -7.20 -4.03
C ARG A 530 20.43 -8.66 -4.01
N ILE A 531 21.06 -9.10 -5.09
CA ILE A 531 21.70 -10.43 -5.16
C ILE A 531 23.07 -10.27 -5.83
N ASP A 532 24.13 -10.69 -5.13
CA ASP A 532 25.45 -10.81 -5.74
C ASP A 532 25.62 -12.23 -6.26
N VAL A 533 26.08 -12.35 -7.51
CA VAL A 533 26.43 -13.64 -8.11
C VAL A 533 27.90 -13.68 -8.53
N ALA A 534 28.47 -14.88 -8.55
CA ALA A 534 29.81 -15.13 -9.04
C ALA A 534 29.83 -16.34 -10.01
N PHE A 535 30.68 -16.26 -11.02
CA PHE A 535 30.93 -17.34 -11.97
C PHE A 535 32.31 -17.20 -12.59
N VAL A 536 32.78 -18.25 -13.27
CA VAL A 536 33.96 -18.17 -14.13
C VAL A 536 33.47 -17.99 -15.56
N MET A 537 34.00 -17.00 -16.26
CA MET A 537 33.55 -16.68 -17.61
C MET A 537 33.88 -17.83 -18.58
N PRO A 538 32.89 -18.46 -19.24
CA PRO A 538 33.14 -19.53 -20.22
C PRO A 538 33.69 -18.99 -21.54
N SER A 539 33.98 -19.90 -22.48
CA SER A 539 34.29 -19.54 -23.87
C SER A 539 33.04 -19.11 -24.67
N ALA A 540 31.86 -19.54 -24.23
CA ALA A 540 30.57 -19.14 -24.77
C ALA A 540 30.07 -17.81 -24.16
N THR A 541 28.96 -17.29 -24.68
CA THR A 541 28.31 -16.09 -24.16
C THR A 541 27.58 -16.38 -22.85
N VAL A 542 27.71 -15.49 -21.86
CA VAL A 542 26.85 -15.41 -20.67
C VAL A 542 25.87 -14.27 -20.85
N THR A 543 24.60 -14.52 -20.59
CA THR A 543 23.53 -13.54 -20.82
C THR A 543 22.77 -13.28 -19.52
N LEU A 544 22.57 -12.00 -19.19
CA LEU A 544 21.67 -11.54 -18.14
C LEU A 544 20.50 -10.78 -18.78
N ARG A 545 19.26 -11.11 -18.40
CA ARG A 545 18.04 -10.45 -18.90
C ARG A 545 17.07 -10.18 -17.77
N ILE A 546 16.24 -9.16 -17.95
CA ILE A 546 15.00 -9.00 -17.19
C ILE A 546 13.93 -9.84 -17.90
N ASP A 547 13.00 -10.44 -17.17
CA ASP A 547 11.87 -11.15 -17.77
C ASP A 547 10.97 -10.19 -18.59
N GLY A 548 10.55 -10.63 -19.77
CA GLY A 548 9.79 -9.83 -20.75
C GLY A 548 8.31 -10.21 -20.86
N THR A 549 7.81 -11.12 -20.02
CA THR A 549 6.40 -11.53 -20.07
C THR A 549 5.43 -10.45 -19.61
N GLU A 550 5.91 -9.42 -18.90
CA GLU A 550 5.08 -8.37 -18.29
C GLU A 550 5.29 -6.98 -18.93
N THR A 551 6.41 -6.76 -19.62
CA THR A 551 6.73 -5.52 -20.34
C THR A 551 7.43 -5.83 -21.66
N PRO A 552 7.19 -5.08 -22.75
CA PRO A 552 8.00 -5.18 -23.97
C PRO A 552 9.47 -4.95 -23.63
N ASN A 553 10.27 -6.01 -23.60
CA ASN A 553 11.59 -5.99 -22.99
C ASN A 553 12.66 -6.52 -23.94
N ASN A 554 13.57 -5.62 -24.32
CA ASN A 554 14.78 -5.93 -25.09
C ASN A 554 16.07 -5.73 -24.28
N ALA A 555 15.99 -5.39 -23.00
CA ALA A 555 17.15 -5.15 -22.15
C ALA A 555 17.87 -6.46 -21.82
N ALA A 556 19.13 -6.53 -22.21
CA ALA A 556 19.98 -7.70 -21.99
C ALA A 556 21.44 -7.27 -21.90
N LEU A 557 22.21 -7.93 -21.04
CA LEU A 557 23.66 -7.85 -21.02
C LEU A 557 24.24 -9.18 -21.52
N ALA A 558 25.10 -9.12 -22.54
CA ALA A 558 25.82 -10.25 -23.09
C ALA A 558 27.32 -10.10 -22.83
N PHE A 559 27.89 -11.06 -22.11
CA PHE A 559 29.32 -11.14 -21.81
C PHE A 559 29.92 -12.24 -22.66
N SER A 560 30.95 -11.95 -23.45
CA SER A 560 31.67 -12.96 -24.23
C SER A 560 33.14 -12.61 -24.38
N PRO A 561 34.04 -13.56 -24.71
CA PRO A 561 35.44 -13.25 -24.94
C PRO A 561 35.68 -12.22 -26.06
N SER A 562 34.80 -12.20 -27.09
CA SER A 562 34.90 -11.25 -28.20
C SER A 562 34.24 -9.90 -27.93
N GLY A 563 33.27 -9.85 -27.01
CA GLY A 563 32.40 -8.68 -26.80
C GLY A 563 31.47 -8.35 -27.97
N THR A 564 31.29 -9.28 -28.90
CA THR A 564 30.47 -9.09 -30.12
C THR A 564 29.30 -10.04 -30.23
N ALA A 565 29.17 -11.01 -29.31
CA ALA A 565 28.11 -12.00 -29.36
C ALA A 565 26.80 -11.40 -28.85
N ASP A 566 25.70 -11.72 -29.52
CA ASP A 566 24.36 -11.31 -29.09
C ASP A 566 23.91 -12.08 -27.84
N PRO A 567 23.05 -11.48 -27.00
CA PRO A 567 22.46 -12.20 -25.87
C PRO A 567 21.64 -13.39 -26.38
N ALA A 568 21.78 -14.52 -25.69
CA ALA A 568 20.90 -15.65 -25.92
C ALA A 568 19.47 -15.32 -25.45
N ASP A 569 18.49 -15.90 -26.13
CA ASP A 569 17.10 -15.85 -25.69
C ASP A 569 16.72 -17.18 -25.04
N ARG A 570 15.91 -17.11 -23.97
CA ARG A 570 15.37 -18.29 -23.29
C ARG A 570 14.06 -17.94 -22.58
N GLY A 571 13.23 -18.96 -22.38
CA GLY A 571 12.10 -18.86 -21.46
C GLY A 571 12.51 -18.83 -19.99
N GLN A 572 11.53 -18.61 -19.12
CA GLN A 572 11.69 -18.70 -17.67
C GLN A 572 12.25 -20.07 -17.25
N GLY A 573 13.11 -20.04 -16.25
CA GLY A 573 13.71 -21.21 -15.63
C GLY A 573 13.14 -21.48 -14.24
N THR A 574 13.73 -22.46 -13.55
CA THR A 574 13.43 -22.69 -12.14
C THR A 574 13.89 -21.49 -11.32
N LEU A 575 13.01 -21.00 -10.44
CA LEU A 575 13.34 -19.89 -9.57
C LEU A 575 14.29 -20.32 -8.45
N PHE A 576 15.31 -19.52 -8.19
CA PHE A 576 16.20 -19.65 -7.05
C PHE A 576 15.42 -19.55 -5.73
N ASP A 577 15.66 -20.50 -4.83
CA ASP A 577 15.06 -20.53 -3.50
C ASP A 577 16.14 -20.48 -2.40
N PRO A 578 16.21 -19.40 -1.61
CA PRO A 578 17.24 -19.25 -0.58
C PRO A 578 17.00 -20.13 0.67
N ILE A 579 15.82 -20.71 0.87
CA ILE A 579 15.42 -21.35 2.14
C ILE A 579 16.37 -22.48 2.61
N ALA A 580 16.95 -23.20 1.65
CA ALA A 580 17.88 -24.31 1.88
C ALA A 580 19.23 -24.09 1.19
N TYR A 581 19.51 -22.88 0.69
CA TYR A 581 20.70 -22.60 -0.12
C TYR A 581 21.93 -22.28 0.74
N GLY A 582 23.11 -22.63 0.23
CA GLY A 582 24.35 -22.56 0.99
C GLY A 582 24.32 -23.55 2.14
N ALA A 583 25.05 -23.25 3.21
CA ALA A 583 25.19 -24.21 4.29
C ALA A 583 24.89 -23.62 5.66
N PRO A 584 24.29 -24.42 6.56
CA PRO A 584 23.91 -23.92 7.87
C PRO A 584 25.13 -23.47 8.66
N SER A 585 24.95 -22.34 9.35
CA SER A 585 25.82 -21.85 10.41
C SER A 585 24.96 -21.51 11.63
N GLY A 586 25.57 -21.54 12.82
CA GLY A 586 24.86 -21.28 14.06
C GLY A 586 24.55 -19.79 14.18
N VAL A 587 23.27 -19.43 14.29
CA VAL A 587 22.83 -18.07 14.62
C VAL A 587 21.98 -18.11 15.88
N ALA A 588 22.37 -17.34 16.89
CA ALA A 588 21.74 -17.36 18.22
C ALA A 588 20.25 -16.95 18.22
N LEU A 589 19.76 -16.32 17.14
CA LEU A 589 18.35 -15.93 16.96
C LEU A 589 17.45 -17.08 16.48
N ARG A 590 18.01 -18.24 16.11
CA ARG A 590 17.23 -19.43 15.74
C ARG A 590 16.68 -20.22 16.94
N ASP A 591 17.04 -19.85 18.17
CA ASP A 591 16.49 -20.48 19.39
C ASP A 591 15.15 -19.81 19.76
N GLU A 592 14.04 -20.47 19.38
CA GLU A 592 12.65 -19.97 19.51
C GLU A 592 12.18 -19.73 20.96
N ARG A 593 12.93 -20.17 21.97
CA ARG A 593 12.51 -20.10 23.38
C ARG A 593 12.76 -18.73 24.04
N ARG A 594 13.09 -17.69 23.25
CA ARG A 594 13.75 -16.48 23.78
C ARG A 594 13.48 -15.18 23.01
N PHE A 595 12.25 -14.98 22.51
CA PHE A 595 11.84 -13.67 21.95
C PHE A 595 11.19 -12.81 23.03
N ASP A 596 11.67 -11.57 23.19
CA ASP A 596 11.15 -10.59 24.13
C ASP A 596 9.90 -9.90 23.57
N ARG A 597 9.82 -9.77 22.24
CA ARG A 597 8.68 -9.19 21.51
C ARG A 597 8.24 -10.10 20.37
N THR A 598 6.93 -10.13 20.10
CA THR A 598 6.36 -10.75 18.90
C THR A 598 5.34 -9.81 18.29
N PHE A 599 5.47 -9.56 16.99
CA PHE A 599 4.52 -8.78 16.20
C PHE A 599 3.94 -9.65 15.09
N ASP A 600 2.62 -9.55 14.89
CA ASP A 600 1.93 -10.22 13.80
C ASP A 600 1.45 -9.15 12.80
N LEU A 601 1.84 -9.32 11.53
CA LEU A 601 1.57 -8.42 10.41
C LEU A 601 0.76 -9.17 9.36
N VAL A 602 -0.43 -8.69 9.06
CA VAL A 602 -1.27 -9.20 7.97
C VAL A 602 -1.30 -8.15 6.86
N LEU A 603 -0.73 -8.49 5.72
CA LEU A 603 -0.73 -7.67 4.51
C LEU A 603 -2.01 -7.97 3.76
N ASP A 604 -2.85 -6.97 3.58
CA ASP A 604 -4.21 -7.12 3.05
C ASP A 604 -4.55 -5.96 2.12
N ASN A 605 -5.71 -6.01 1.48
CA ASN A 605 -6.27 -4.90 0.74
C ASN A 605 -7.66 -4.52 1.28
N GLY A 606 -7.97 -3.23 1.30
CA GLY A 606 -9.21 -2.78 1.90
C GLY A 606 -9.53 -1.33 1.63
N PHE A 607 -10.78 -0.97 1.87
CA PHE A 607 -11.19 0.42 1.85
C PHE A 607 -10.64 1.14 3.08
N GLY A 608 -9.89 2.21 2.86
CA GLY A 608 -9.34 3.08 3.89
C GLY A 608 -9.48 4.55 3.51
N PHE A 609 -9.46 5.44 4.50
CA PHE A 609 -9.34 6.87 4.23
C PHE A 609 -7.86 7.26 4.27
N PHE A 610 -7.37 7.85 3.19
CA PHE A 610 -6.01 8.35 3.05
C PHE A 610 -6.04 9.75 2.43
N ASN A 611 -5.30 10.71 3.00
CA ASN A 611 -5.33 12.13 2.61
C ASN A 611 -6.75 12.73 2.42
N GLY A 612 -7.70 12.32 3.28
CA GLY A 612 -9.08 12.81 3.25
C GLY A 612 -9.97 12.17 2.16
N GLY A 613 -9.43 11.29 1.32
CA GLY A 613 -10.18 10.53 0.31
C GLY A 613 -10.40 9.08 0.72
N LEU A 614 -11.51 8.48 0.28
CA LEU A 614 -11.71 7.03 0.37
C LEU A 614 -10.92 6.38 -0.77
N THR A 615 -9.98 5.50 -0.42
CA THR A 615 -9.20 4.71 -1.35
C THR A 615 -9.39 3.21 -1.09
N TYR A 616 -9.20 2.38 -2.11
CA TYR A 616 -9.00 0.94 -1.94
C TYR A 616 -7.50 0.70 -1.98
N ALA A 617 -6.89 0.57 -0.82
CA ALA A 617 -5.43 0.57 -0.69
C ALA A 617 -4.92 -0.73 -0.07
N ASN A 618 -3.62 -0.89 -0.15
CA ASN A 618 -2.89 -1.94 0.53
C ASN A 618 -2.68 -1.57 2.00
N THR A 619 -3.02 -2.49 2.89
CA THR A 619 -3.11 -2.22 4.32
C THR A 619 -2.22 -3.18 5.11
N ILE A 620 -1.77 -2.72 6.27
CA ILE A 620 -1.13 -3.57 7.28
C ILE A 620 -2.10 -3.70 8.45
N ASN A 621 -2.46 -4.94 8.79
CA ASN A 621 -3.44 -5.25 9.83
C ASN A 621 -4.80 -4.52 9.63
N GLY A 622 -5.19 -4.31 8.36
CA GLY A 622 -6.43 -3.63 7.98
C GLY A 622 -6.41 -2.11 8.21
N ARG A 623 -5.23 -1.50 8.37
CA ARG A 623 -5.05 -0.05 8.60
C ARG A 623 -4.05 0.54 7.61
N LEU A 624 -4.16 1.85 7.42
CA LEU A 624 -3.22 2.70 6.68
C LEU A 624 -2.55 3.65 7.67
N TYR A 625 -1.34 4.11 7.34
CA TYR A 625 -0.67 5.18 8.07
C TYR A 625 -1.58 6.41 8.21
N PRO A 626 -1.63 7.08 9.38
CA PRO A 626 -0.87 6.82 10.60
C PRO A 626 -1.57 5.86 11.60
N ALA A 627 -2.64 5.17 11.20
CA ALA A 627 -3.41 4.32 12.10
C ALA A 627 -2.78 2.92 12.33
N ILE A 628 -1.77 2.53 11.54
CA ILE A 628 -1.01 1.30 11.78
C ILE A 628 -0.20 1.49 13.07
N PRO A 629 -0.36 0.61 14.09
CA PRO A 629 0.36 0.75 15.35
C PRO A 629 1.87 0.67 15.16
N THR A 630 2.60 1.55 15.82
CA THR A 630 4.06 1.49 15.93
C THR A 630 4.49 0.20 16.66
N LEU A 631 5.50 -0.47 16.11
CA LEU A 631 6.15 -1.62 16.73
C LEU A 631 7.10 -1.10 17.82
N MET A 632 6.66 -1.12 19.07
CA MET A 632 7.46 -0.61 20.20
C MET A 632 8.44 -1.66 20.73
N VAL A 633 9.72 -1.30 20.81
CA VAL A 633 10.80 -2.17 21.32
C VAL A 633 11.62 -1.49 22.41
N THR A 634 12.34 -2.28 23.18
CA THR A 634 13.46 -1.84 24.03
C THR A 634 14.77 -2.20 23.35
N GLU A 635 15.81 -1.38 23.53
CA GLU A 635 17.15 -1.74 23.07
C GLU A 635 17.59 -3.09 23.66
N GLY A 636 18.05 -3.99 22.80
CA GLY A 636 18.42 -5.36 23.11
C GLY A 636 17.30 -6.40 22.97
N ASP A 637 16.04 -5.99 22.76
CA ASP A 637 14.93 -6.93 22.58
C ASP A 637 15.20 -7.87 21.40
N ARG A 638 14.99 -9.17 21.59
CA ARG A 638 14.90 -10.14 20.50
C ARG A 638 13.48 -10.14 19.96
N VAL A 639 13.32 -9.67 18.74
CA VAL A 639 12.02 -9.46 18.12
C VAL A 639 11.75 -10.57 17.12
N ARG A 640 10.56 -11.16 17.19
CA ARG A 640 10.00 -12.00 16.13
C ARG A 640 8.87 -11.26 15.43
N MET A 641 8.85 -11.32 14.10
CA MET A 641 7.73 -10.84 13.30
C MET A 641 7.15 -11.99 12.49
N ARG A 642 5.83 -12.15 12.54
CA ARG A 642 5.08 -13.06 11.66
C ARG A 642 4.38 -12.23 10.62
N ILE A 643 4.61 -12.53 9.36
CA ILE A 643 4.08 -11.76 8.24
C ILE A 643 3.24 -12.71 7.40
N ALA A 644 1.99 -12.33 7.10
CA ALA A 644 1.09 -13.11 6.27
C ALA A 644 0.50 -12.21 5.19
N ASN A 645 0.72 -12.55 3.91
CA ASN A 645 0.09 -11.83 2.82
C ASN A 645 -1.21 -12.53 2.41
N ARG A 646 -2.34 -11.89 2.74
CA ARG A 646 -3.69 -12.33 2.34
C ARG A 646 -4.19 -11.63 1.08
N SER A 647 -3.50 -10.57 0.65
CA SER A 647 -3.83 -9.84 -0.57
C SER A 647 -3.45 -10.63 -1.83
N LEU A 648 -3.83 -10.10 -2.99
CA LEU A 648 -3.51 -10.66 -4.31
C LEU A 648 -2.25 -10.05 -4.94
N MET A 649 -1.54 -9.17 -4.23
CA MET A 649 -0.36 -8.46 -4.75
C MET A 649 0.87 -8.79 -3.91
N ASP A 650 2.04 -8.77 -4.53
CA ASP A 650 3.33 -8.87 -3.84
C ASP A 650 3.56 -7.65 -2.94
N HIS A 651 4.14 -7.90 -1.77
CA HIS A 651 4.55 -6.86 -0.82
C HIS A 651 6.00 -7.06 -0.41
N PRO A 652 6.95 -6.35 -1.06
CA PRO A 652 8.35 -6.33 -0.64
C PRO A 652 8.50 -5.47 0.62
N MET A 653 8.42 -6.09 1.80
CA MET A 653 8.54 -5.37 3.09
C MET A 653 9.99 -4.99 3.38
N HIS A 654 10.23 -3.73 3.74
CA HIS A 654 11.54 -3.18 4.03
C HIS A 654 11.58 -2.51 5.42
N LEU A 655 12.39 -3.06 6.32
CA LEU A 655 12.66 -2.49 7.65
C LEU A 655 13.98 -1.72 7.62
N HIS A 656 13.92 -0.42 7.96
CA HIS A 656 15.11 0.43 8.05
C HIS A 656 15.98 0.11 9.27
N GLY A 657 17.27 0.44 9.17
CA GLY A 657 18.24 0.39 10.27
C GLY A 657 18.54 -0.99 10.86
N HIS A 658 17.90 -2.03 10.32
CA HIS A 658 18.04 -3.42 10.75
C HIS A 658 17.98 -4.34 9.54
N ARG A 659 18.43 -5.57 9.73
CA ARG A 659 18.17 -6.71 8.85
C ARG A 659 17.43 -7.78 9.62
N VAL A 660 16.57 -8.52 8.94
CA VAL A 660 15.83 -9.63 9.52
C VAL A 660 16.43 -10.96 9.08
N LEU A 661 16.45 -11.92 10.00
CA LEU A 661 16.76 -13.31 9.72
C LEU A 661 15.47 -14.05 9.41
N VAL A 662 15.38 -14.66 8.23
CA VAL A 662 14.26 -15.55 7.90
C VAL A 662 14.39 -16.85 8.70
N LEU A 663 13.38 -17.14 9.53
CA LEU A 663 13.28 -18.37 10.32
C LEU A 663 12.52 -19.45 9.55
N SER A 664 11.39 -19.08 8.94
CA SER A 664 10.59 -19.98 8.10
C SER A 664 9.79 -19.23 7.04
N ARG A 665 9.43 -19.93 5.97
CA ARG A 665 8.48 -19.49 4.95
C ARG A 665 7.43 -20.58 4.73
N ASN A 666 6.16 -20.25 4.80
CA ASN A 666 5.04 -21.18 4.64
C ASN A 666 5.13 -22.39 5.58
N GLY A 667 5.62 -22.15 6.80
CA GLY A 667 5.87 -23.19 7.81
C GLY A 667 7.08 -24.09 7.53
N VAL A 668 7.82 -23.87 6.45
CA VAL A 668 9.07 -24.58 6.14
C VAL A 668 10.25 -23.82 6.77
N PRO A 669 11.01 -24.42 7.70
CA PRO A 669 12.16 -23.75 8.31
C PRO A 669 13.28 -23.46 7.31
N ALA A 670 13.95 -22.32 7.49
CA ALA A 670 15.19 -22.02 6.77
C ALA A 670 16.34 -22.89 7.30
N THR A 671 16.86 -23.77 6.44
CA THR A 671 17.87 -24.78 6.80
C THR A 671 19.23 -24.55 6.16
N GLY A 672 19.30 -23.67 5.15
CA GLY A 672 20.55 -23.28 4.50
C GLY A 672 21.38 -22.31 5.33
N SER A 673 22.23 -21.56 4.63
CA SER A 673 22.92 -20.39 5.19
C SER A 673 21.89 -19.44 5.85
N PRO A 674 22.25 -18.76 6.95
CA PRO A 674 21.37 -17.77 7.55
C PRO A 674 20.94 -16.72 6.52
N TRP A 675 19.66 -16.78 6.16
CA TRP A 675 19.08 -15.85 5.20
C TRP A 675 18.75 -14.54 5.91
N TRP A 676 19.74 -13.65 5.89
CA TRP A 676 19.59 -12.26 6.28
C TRP A 676 19.13 -11.43 5.10
N THR A 677 18.18 -10.54 5.33
CA THR A 677 17.59 -9.68 4.30
C THR A 677 17.05 -8.42 4.96
N ASP A 678 17.05 -7.30 4.23
CA ASP A 678 16.36 -6.08 4.64
C ASP A 678 15.16 -5.78 3.73
N SER A 679 15.05 -6.41 2.56
CA SER A 679 13.89 -6.32 1.67
C SER A 679 13.31 -7.70 1.38
N LEU A 680 12.20 -8.04 2.04
CA LEU A 680 11.58 -9.36 1.95
C LEU A 680 10.33 -9.31 1.06
N ASN A 681 10.38 -9.94 -0.11
CA ASN A 681 9.16 -10.14 -0.90
C ASN A 681 8.24 -11.16 -0.23
N VAL A 682 7.03 -10.71 0.14
CA VAL A 682 5.96 -11.58 0.64
C VAL A 682 4.93 -11.72 -0.47
N ALA A 683 4.98 -12.83 -1.22
CA ALA A 683 4.06 -13.05 -2.34
C ALA A 683 2.64 -13.40 -1.87
N PRO A 684 1.61 -13.30 -2.73
CA PRO A 684 0.24 -13.65 -2.38
C PRO A 684 0.11 -15.05 -1.76
N GLY A 685 -0.52 -15.12 -0.58
CA GLY A 685 -0.71 -16.36 0.17
C GLY A 685 0.51 -16.84 0.95
N GLU A 686 1.65 -16.16 0.85
CA GLU A 686 2.84 -16.53 1.62
C GLU A 686 2.77 -16.05 3.08
N THR A 687 3.45 -16.81 3.93
CA THR A 687 3.69 -16.47 5.33
C THR A 687 5.17 -16.58 5.63
N PHE A 688 5.69 -15.68 6.46
CA PHE A 688 7.06 -15.69 6.93
C PHE A 688 7.10 -15.53 8.44
N GLU A 689 8.02 -16.24 9.08
CA GLU A 689 8.51 -15.87 10.41
C GLU A 689 9.93 -15.34 10.27
N VAL A 690 10.16 -14.14 10.75
CA VAL A 690 11.47 -13.48 10.74
C VAL A 690 11.85 -13.00 12.12
N ALA A 691 13.13 -12.79 12.37
CA ALA A 691 13.62 -12.26 13.64
C ALA A 691 14.79 -11.31 13.49
N PHE A 692 14.91 -10.36 14.41
CA PHE A 692 16.06 -9.48 14.53
C PHE A 692 16.30 -9.11 16.00
N THR A 693 17.45 -8.48 16.28
CA THR A 693 17.72 -7.88 17.59
C THR A 693 17.56 -6.38 17.45
N ALA A 694 16.84 -5.74 18.37
CA ALA A 694 16.70 -4.30 18.41
C ALA A 694 17.98 -3.65 18.96
N ASP A 695 19.03 -3.55 18.16
CA ASP A 695 20.36 -3.06 18.55
C ASP A 695 20.76 -1.71 17.92
N ASN A 696 19.87 -1.09 17.16
CA ASN A 696 20.06 0.23 16.56
C ASN A 696 18.97 1.21 17.03
N PRO A 697 19.15 1.93 18.15
CA PRO A 697 18.13 2.81 18.71
C PRO A 697 17.64 3.88 17.73
N GLY A 698 16.33 4.13 17.69
CA GLY A 698 15.75 5.09 16.76
C GLY A 698 14.22 5.04 16.65
N VAL A 699 13.69 5.83 15.73
CA VAL A 699 12.37 5.68 15.13
C VAL A 699 12.60 5.31 13.66
N TRP A 700 12.36 4.05 13.33
CA TRP A 700 12.67 3.45 12.04
C TRP A 700 11.40 3.22 11.25
N MET A 701 11.44 3.49 9.94
CA MET A 701 10.34 3.11 9.07
C MET A 701 10.39 1.60 8.76
N ASP A 702 9.23 0.98 8.65
CA ASP A 702 9.02 -0.32 8.03
C ASP A 702 7.86 -0.18 7.03
N HIS A 703 8.12 -0.42 5.74
CA HIS A 703 7.15 -0.12 4.69
C HIS A 703 7.18 -1.13 3.56
N CYS A 704 6.09 -1.16 2.78
CA CYS A 704 6.10 -1.86 1.50
C CYS A 704 6.96 -1.06 0.51
N HIS A 705 7.99 -1.68 -0.04
CA HIS A 705 8.90 -1.08 -1.00
C HIS A 705 8.33 -1.06 -2.44
N ASN A 706 7.06 -1.43 -2.58
CA ASN A 706 6.26 -0.95 -3.69
C ASN A 706 5.83 0.47 -3.36
N PHE A 707 6.44 1.45 -4.03
CA PHE A 707 6.32 2.85 -3.69
C PHE A 707 4.89 3.39 -3.82
N SER A 708 4.06 2.84 -4.71
CA SER A 708 2.64 3.24 -4.78
C SER A 708 1.87 2.76 -3.55
N HIS A 709 2.12 1.52 -3.10
CA HIS A 709 1.50 0.99 -1.88
C HIS A 709 1.89 1.81 -0.64
N ALA A 710 3.17 2.17 -0.51
CA ALA A 710 3.62 2.99 0.61
C ALA A 710 3.13 4.44 0.53
N ALA A 711 3.12 5.06 -0.65
CA ALA A 711 2.53 6.39 -0.87
C ALA A 711 1.01 6.42 -0.55
N GLU A 712 0.31 5.28 -0.58
CA GLU A 712 -1.09 5.14 -0.15
C GLU A 712 -1.26 4.83 1.34
N GLY A 713 -0.17 4.71 2.09
CA GLY A 713 -0.15 4.55 3.53
C GLY A 713 0.22 3.15 4.02
N MET A 714 0.81 2.27 3.19
CA MET A 714 1.37 0.99 3.64
C MET A 714 2.74 1.16 4.33
N ILE A 715 2.75 2.04 5.33
CA ILE A 715 3.91 2.48 6.10
C ILE A 715 3.62 2.28 7.58
N MET A 716 4.58 1.74 8.31
CA MET A 716 4.57 1.72 9.76
C MET A 716 5.95 2.07 10.32
N HIS A 717 6.05 2.10 11.64
CA HIS A 717 7.29 2.42 12.32
C HIS A 717 7.65 1.35 13.34
N LEU A 718 8.95 1.09 13.50
CA LEU A 718 9.54 0.45 14.66
C LEU A 718 10.19 1.55 15.52
N ALA A 719 9.75 1.71 16.77
CA ALA A 719 10.27 2.76 17.65
C ALA A 719 10.81 2.21 18.97
N TYR A 720 11.92 2.78 19.40
CA TYR A 720 12.57 2.43 20.66
C TYR A 720 11.96 3.23 21.82
N THR A 721 11.69 2.53 22.93
CA THR A 721 11.18 3.14 24.15
C THR A 721 12.15 4.23 24.63
N GLY A 722 11.63 5.43 24.89
CA GLY A 722 12.44 6.57 25.31
C GLY A 722 13.18 7.29 24.19
N VAL A 723 12.94 6.95 22.92
CA VAL A 723 13.39 7.73 21.77
C VAL A 723 12.24 8.59 21.24
N THR A 724 12.52 9.85 20.91
CA THR A 724 11.54 10.82 20.40
C THR A 724 12.08 11.49 19.14
N THR A 725 11.22 11.95 18.24
CA THR A 725 11.63 12.74 17.08
C THR A 725 11.23 14.21 17.24
N PRO A 726 12.15 15.16 16.95
CA PRO A 726 11.83 16.59 16.90
C PRO A 726 11.22 16.99 15.55
N TYR A 727 11.17 16.09 14.58
CA TYR A 727 10.70 16.35 13.23
C TYR A 727 9.19 16.10 13.13
N HIS A 728 8.54 16.84 12.24
CA HIS A 728 7.12 16.74 12.00
C HIS A 728 6.86 16.76 10.50
N ALA A 729 6.16 15.74 10.01
CA ALA A 729 5.70 15.72 8.62
C ALA A 729 4.29 16.32 8.53
N ASN A 730 4.08 17.21 7.55
CA ASN A 730 2.72 17.60 7.17
C ASN A 730 2.03 16.52 6.33
N HIS A 731 2.77 15.55 5.79
CA HIS A 731 2.33 14.52 4.84
C HIS A 731 2.86 13.13 5.27
N ALA A 732 2.40 12.05 4.64
CA ALA A 732 3.05 10.76 4.81
C ALA A 732 4.51 10.86 4.33
N PRO A 733 5.45 10.12 4.96
CA PRO A 733 6.87 10.23 4.64
C PRO A 733 7.26 9.63 3.27
N GLU A 734 6.33 9.04 2.50
CA GLU A 734 6.52 8.67 1.08
C GLU A 734 5.55 9.38 0.13
#